data_AF-A0A1C4YC36-F1
#
_entry.id   AF-A0A1C4YC36-F1
#
_cell.length_a   1.000
_cell.length_b   1.000
_cell.length_c   1.000
_cell.angle_alpha   90.00
_cell.angle_beta   90.00
_cell.angle_gamma   90.00
#
_symmetry.space_group_name_H-M   'P 1'
#
loop_
_entity.id
_entity.type
_entity.pdbx_description
1 polymer ?
#
loop_
_entity_poly.entity_id
_entity_poly.type
_entity_poly.pdbx_seq_one_letter_code
_entity_poly.pdbx_strand_id
1 'polypeptide(L)'
;MREQVSILDGNTFLVSDRRGDIEPSQDFPTGLFSFDTRFLSTWVLTVDGERLHPLSTDDAFSYRTRFFLVPGAPTHYLDAKVSVIRSRSIGGSFAEELTVLNHSGRQVEFVVRVAMGADFADLFEIKQARRKKGLATATPGENELRFTYRREGFHRETVVGSSATATVDPAGMTFRVCVDPHGEWTTRLDVATVIYGARGEDVRANLPLGAEPRSVAEIQAEHEEIVARAPKLGCDCEPLAGAYLRSLNDLAALRYESIALGVRLMAAGLPWFMTLFGRDSIFTSLQMLPFLPDLVPPTITMLAGLQGFRIDDFRDEEPGKILHELRYGETAGFEEQPHSPYYGSADSTPLFVILLDEYERWTGDTALVRQLEVPARGALEWIDAYGDLLGTGYVWYRTRNPETGLANQCWKDSWDAISYSDGRLPGFPRATCETQGYAYDAKLRGARLARTVWNDPAYAERLEREAAELKERFNRDFWLPDREYYALALDPDGQPVDALSSNIGHLLWSGIVDADKAGPVAAHLLGPRLFSGWGVRTLADDQGRYNPIGYHVGTVWPFDNAIIAWGLWRYGFREEAGRICEGILSASRHFGGRLPEAFAGYERDLTDYPVEYPTACSPQAWSAGTPLLLLRVMLGLEPQGEHLIIDPAVPAGMGRVELLDIPGRWGLVDALGRSRTASDPVRR
;
A
#
# COMPACT_ATOMS: atom_id res chain seq x y z
N MET A 1 -14.71 -15.72 4.51
CA MET A 1 -13.64 -15.47 3.52
C MET A 1 -12.73 -16.69 3.49
N ARG A 2 -12.16 -17.11 2.34
CA ARG A 2 -11.12 -18.14 2.38
C ARG A 2 -9.86 -17.45 2.92
N GLU A 3 -9.41 -17.81 4.10
CA GLU A 3 -8.16 -17.29 4.66
C GLU A 3 -6.99 -17.63 3.73
N GLN A 4 -6.14 -16.64 3.47
CA GLN A 4 -5.03 -16.73 2.54
C GLN A 4 -3.71 -16.67 3.28
N VAL A 5 -2.71 -17.31 2.69
CA VAL A 5 -1.34 -17.29 3.17
C VAL A 5 -0.47 -16.77 2.03
N SER A 6 0.30 -15.73 2.34
CA SER A 6 1.18 -15.08 1.37
C SER A 6 2.62 -15.02 1.85
N ILE A 7 3.55 -15.23 0.92
CA ILE A 7 4.96 -14.89 1.11
C ILE A 7 5.42 -13.99 -0.02
N LEU A 8 6.33 -13.06 0.24
CA LEU A 8 6.85 -12.13 -0.74
C LEU A 8 8.32 -11.80 -0.48
N ASP A 9 9.03 -11.51 -1.56
CA ASP A 9 10.35 -10.91 -1.56
C ASP A 9 10.53 -10.07 -2.84
N GLY A 10 10.67 -8.75 -2.69
CA GLY A 10 10.73 -7.85 -3.83
C GLY A 10 9.42 -7.81 -4.63
N ASN A 11 9.53 -7.92 -5.96
CA ASN A 11 8.35 -8.03 -6.84
C ASN A 11 7.81 -9.45 -6.97
N THR A 12 8.46 -10.43 -6.33
CA THR A 12 8.06 -11.82 -6.40
C THR A 12 7.23 -12.16 -5.17
N PHE A 13 6.01 -12.66 -5.37
CA PHE A 13 5.13 -13.03 -4.26
C PHE A 13 4.27 -14.23 -4.60
N LEU A 14 3.87 -14.97 -3.57
CA LEU A 14 3.04 -16.15 -3.66
C LEU A 14 1.79 -15.94 -2.81
N VAL A 15 0.62 -16.21 -3.36
CA VAL A 15 -0.66 -16.22 -2.62
C VAL A 15 -1.32 -17.59 -2.78
N SER A 16 -1.62 -18.23 -1.67
CA SER A 16 -2.23 -19.57 -1.61
C SER A 16 -3.30 -19.65 -0.52
N ASP A 17 -4.09 -20.73 -0.51
CA ASP A 17 -4.98 -21.00 0.60
C ASP A 17 -4.24 -21.54 1.84
N ARG A 18 -4.96 -21.81 2.94
CA ARG A 18 -4.38 -22.36 4.18
C ARG A 18 -3.79 -23.77 4.07
N ARG A 19 -4.00 -24.48 2.96
CA ARG A 19 -3.35 -25.78 2.66
C ARG A 19 -2.05 -25.57 1.89
N GLY A 20 -1.77 -24.35 1.48
CA GLY A 20 -0.74 -23.99 0.51
C GLY A 20 -1.17 -24.24 -0.93
N ASP A 21 -2.41 -24.64 -1.21
CA ASP A 21 -2.82 -24.90 -2.58
C ASP A 21 -3.06 -23.60 -3.34
N ILE A 22 -2.69 -23.61 -4.63
CA ILE A 22 -2.95 -22.54 -5.58
C ILE A 22 -3.89 -23.09 -6.63
N GLU A 23 -5.04 -22.44 -6.76
CA GLU A 23 -6.02 -22.71 -7.82
C GLU A 23 -6.48 -21.36 -8.37
N PRO A 24 -6.68 -21.21 -9.69
CA PRO A 24 -7.10 -19.94 -10.26
C PRO A 24 -8.44 -19.49 -9.68
N SER A 25 -8.49 -18.27 -9.15
CA SER A 25 -9.72 -17.61 -8.69
C SER A 25 -9.86 -16.26 -9.37
N GLN A 26 -11.11 -15.86 -9.62
CA GLN A 26 -11.45 -14.49 -10.07
C GLN A 26 -11.67 -13.56 -8.87
N ASP A 27 -12.03 -14.12 -7.72
CA ASP A 27 -12.28 -13.36 -6.50
C ASP A 27 -10.98 -12.92 -5.82
N PHE A 28 -9.93 -13.74 -5.95
CA PHE A 28 -8.64 -13.49 -5.33
C PHE A 28 -7.48 -13.90 -6.25
N PRO A 29 -6.38 -13.13 -6.30
CA PRO A 29 -5.26 -13.42 -7.17
C PRO A 29 -4.32 -14.42 -6.50
N THR A 30 -4.78 -15.67 -6.38
CA THR A 30 -3.92 -16.82 -6.03
C THR A 30 -2.93 -17.09 -7.15
N GLY A 31 -1.68 -17.40 -6.79
CA GLY A 31 -0.61 -17.63 -7.75
C GLY A 31 0.79 -17.33 -7.23
N LEU A 32 1.79 -17.71 -8.02
CA LEU A 32 3.14 -17.14 -7.94
C LEU A 32 3.23 -16.00 -8.94
N PHE A 33 3.56 -14.81 -8.47
CA PHE A 33 3.63 -13.58 -9.24
C PHE A 33 5.04 -13.03 -9.23
N SER A 34 5.41 -12.38 -10.33
CA SER A 34 6.65 -11.63 -10.48
C SER A 34 6.44 -10.58 -11.56
N PHE A 35 6.73 -9.31 -11.26
CA PHE A 35 6.58 -8.17 -12.20
C PHE A 35 5.24 -8.17 -12.97
N ASP A 36 4.14 -8.12 -12.21
CA ASP A 36 2.74 -8.10 -12.69
C ASP A 36 2.30 -9.34 -13.51
N THR A 37 3.11 -10.41 -13.58
CA THR A 37 2.78 -11.66 -14.29
C THR A 37 2.59 -12.81 -13.31
N ARG A 38 1.51 -13.59 -13.47
CA ARG A 38 1.28 -14.85 -12.74
C ARG A 38 2.02 -16.03 -13.39
N PHE A 39 3.18 -16.37 -12.85
CA PHE A 39 4.03 -17.49 -13.31
C PHE A 39 3.53 -18.88 -12.92
N LEU A 40 2.75 -18.99 -11.83
CA LEU A 40 2.01 -20.22 -11.49
C LEU A 40 0.57 -19.87 -11.16
N SER A 41 -0.36 -20.52 -11.84
CA SER A 41 -1.80 -20.42 -11.61
C SER A 41 -2.37 -21.66 -10.90
N THR A 42 -1.64 -22.77 -10.93
CA THR A 42 -1.99 -24.01 -10.24
C THR A 42 -0.77 -24.58 -9.52
N TRP A 43 -0.94 -24.92 -8.24
CA TRP A 43 0.03 -25.63 -7.40
C TRP A 43 -0.73 -26.41 -6.32
N VAL A 44 -1.09 -27.64 -6.66
CA VAL A 44 -2.02 -28.44 -5.86
C VAL A 44 -1.35 -29.72 -5.41
N LEU A 45 -1.34 -29.96 -4.10
CA LEU A 45 -0.74 -31.16 -3.51
C LEU A 45 -1.81 -32.21 -3.17
N THR A 46 -1.59 -33.44 -3.64
CA THR A 46 -2.36 -34.62 -3.23
C THR A 46 -1.47 -35.78 -2.80
N VAL A 47 -1.97 -36.59 -1.88
CA VAL A 47 -1.37 -37.86 -1.46
C VAL A 47 -2.41 -38.96 -1.68
N ASP A 48 -2.04 -39.99 -2.44
CA ASP A 48 -2.93 -41.08 -2.89
C ASP A 48 -4.21 -40.59 -3.58
N GLY A 49 -4.13 -39.44 -4.25
CA GLY A 49 -5.25 -38.80 -4.93
C GLY A 49 -6.15 -37.95 -4.03
N GLU A 50 -5.89 -37.91 -2.73
CA GLU A 50 -6.66 -37.11 -1.77
C GLU A 50 -6.05 -35.72 -1.53
N ARG A 51 -6.91 -34.73 -1.35
CA ARG A 51 -6.52 -33.37 -0.90
C ARG A 51 -6.19 -33.40 0.58
N LEU A 52 -5.30 -32.50 0.98
CA LEU A 52 -4.89 -32.37 2.36
C LEU A 52 -5.73 -31.34 3.12
N HIS A 53 -5.80 -31.50 4.44
CA HIS A 53 -6.46 -30.58 5.35
C HIS A 53 -5.44 -29.94 6.29
N PRO A 54 -5.57 -28.63 6.58
CA PRO A 54 -4.61 -27.93 7.43
C PRO A 54 -4.89 -28.21 8.91
N LEU A 55 -3.85 -28.61 9.65
CA LEU A 55 -3.85 -28.66 11.10
C LEU A 55 -3.36 -27.34 11.70
N SER A 56 -2.30 -26.77 11.12
CA SER A 56 -1.74 -25.48 11.50
C SER A 56 -0.96 -24.86 10.34
N THR A 57 -0.87 -23.54 10.36
CA THR A 57 -0.06 -22.74 9.45
C THR A 57 0.83 -21.84 10.31
N ASP A 58 2.14 -21.87 10.05
CA ASP A 58 3.10 -20.92 10.59
C ASP A 58 3.45 -19.91 9.49
N ASP A 59 2.94 -18.69 9.63
CA ASP A 59 3.05 -17.57 8.68
C ASP A 59 3.66 -16.32 9.35
N ALA A 60 4.50 -16.53 10.36
CA ALA A 60 5.10 -15.47 11.15
C ALA A 60 6.02 -14.53 10.33
N PHE A 61 6.58 -15.02 9.21
CA PHE A 61 7.52 -14.29 8.37
C PHE A 61 6.93 -14.00 6.99
N SER A 62 7.25 -12.83 6.43
CA SER A 62 6.80 -12.44 5.10
C SER A 62 7.42 -13.26 3.98
N TYR A 63 8.58 -13.88 4.19
CA TYR A 63 9.35 -14.60 3.14
C TYR A 63 9.33 -16.12 3.30
N ARG A 64 8.68 -16.65 4.35
CA ARG A 64 8.65 -18.08 4.65
C ARG A 64 7.36 -18.47 5.37
N THR A 65 6.83 -19.64 5.02
CA THR A 65 5.69 -20.24 5.73
C THR A 65 5.84 -21.75 5.84
N ARG A 66 5.23 -22.35 6.86
CA ARG A 66 5.12 -23.80 7.03
C ARG A 66 3.69 -24.24 7.21
N PHE A 67 3.32 -25.30 6.53
CA PHE A 67 2.00 -25.93 6.61
C PHE A 67 2.13 -27.32 7.22
N PHE A 68 1.30 -27.63 8.22
CA PHE A 68 1.18 -28.96 8.81
C PHE A 68 -0.17 -29.53 8.39
N LEU A 69 -0.14 -30.60 7.61
CA LEU A 69 -1.29 -31.10 6.88
C LEU A 69 -1.51 -32.60 7.09
N VAL A 70 -2.73 -33.07 6.83
CA VAL A 70 -3.12 -34.49 6.88
C VAL A 70 -4.00 -34.85 5.69
N PRO A 71 -3.89 -36.07 5.13
CA PRO A 71 -4.85 -36.57 4.15
C PRO A 71 -6.23 -36.84 4.78
N GLY A 72 -7.30 -36.64 4.01
CA GLY A 72 -8.67 -36.94 4.42
C GLY A 72 -9.33 -35.90 5.35
N ALA A 73 -10.67 -35.90 5.39
CA ALA A 73 -11.42 -34.91 6.16
C ALA A 73 -11.22 -35.06 7.68
N PRO A 74 -11.05 -33.97 8.44
CA PRO A 74 -10.90 -34.02 9.89
C PRO A 74 -12.17 -34.62 10.54
N THR A 75 -12.04 -35.78 11.18
CA THR A 75 -13.08 -36.37 12.03
C THR A 75 -12.62 -36.35 13.49
N HIS A 76 -13.54 -36.43 14.46
CA HIS A 76 -13.19 -36.51 15.89
C HIS A 76 -12.32 -37.72 16.26
N TYR A 77 -12.10 -38.66 15.32
CA TYR A 77 -11.28 -39.85 15.46
C TYR A 77 -10.13 -39.87 14.46
N LEU A 78 -9.48 -38.72 14.21
CA LEU A 78 -8.37 -38.66 13.26
C LEU A 78 -7.14 -39.41 13.80
N ASP A 79 -7.12 -40.73 13.62
CA ASP A 79 -5.92 -41.58 13.68
C ASP A 79 -5.17 -41.43 12.35
N ALA A 80 -4.68 -40.21 12.07
CA ALA A 80 -3.92 -39.92 10.87
C ALA A 80 -2.56 -40.61 10.94
N LYS A 81 -2.44 -41.74 10.24
CA LYS A 81 -1.19 -42.50 10.12
C LYS A 81 -0.17 -41.84 9.19
N VAL A 82 -0.52 -40.69 8.63
CA VAL A 82 0.28 -39.91 7.71
C VAL A 82 0.10 -38.44 8.01
N SER A 83 1.19 -37.68 8.01
CA SER A 83 1.14 -36.22 7.98
C SER A 83 2.08 -35.70 6.92
N VAL A 84 1.78 -34.49 6.43
CA VAL A 84 2.56 -33.82 5.40
C VAL A 84 2.97 -32.45 5.90
N ILE A 85 4.25 -32.10 5.71
CA ILE A 85 4.79 -30.78 6.02
C ILE A 85 5.21 -30.14 4.71
N ARG A 86 4.74 -28.91 4.47
CA ARG A 86 5.23 -28.05 3.38
C ARG A 86 6.00 -26.91 4.00
N SER A 87 7.28 -26.76 3.69
CA SER A 87 8.08 -25.59 4.08
C SER A 87 8.38 -24.76 2.84
N ARG A 88 7.85 -23.53 2.79
CA ARG A 88 8.03 -22.61 1.65
C ARG A 88 8.96 -21.47 1.98
N SER A 89 9.77 -21.07 1.03
CA SER A 89 10.53 -19.81 1.09
C SER A 89 10.52 -19.10 -0.25
N ILE A 90 10.67 -17.79 -0.22
CA ILE A 90 10.79 -16.96 -1.41
C ILE A 90 11.98 -16.01 -1.27
N GLY A 91 12.75 -15.86 -2.34
CA GLY A 91 13.97 -15.06 -2.37
C GLY A 91 14.47 -14.86 -3.80
N GLY A 92 13.63 -14.27 -4.65
CA GLY A 92 13.83 -14.21 -6.10
C GLY A 92 13.33 -15.46 -6.86
N SER A 93 13.40 -16.63 -6.23
CA SER A 93 12.73 -17.87 -6.66
C SER A 93 11.78 -18.38 -5.56
N PHE A 94 10.87 -19.27 -5.91
CA PHE A 94 10.00 -19.96 -4.95
C PHE A 94 10.57 -21.37 -4.70
N ALA A 95 10.79 -21.72 -3.44
CA ALA A 95 11.19 -23.08 -3.05
C ALA A 95 10.17 -23.68 -2.09
N GLU A 96 9.85 -24.96 -2.28
CA GLU A 96 9.02 -25.75 -1.38
C GLU A 96 9.71 -27.07 -1.04
N GLU A 97 9.99 -27.28 0.23
CA GLU A 97 10.36 -28.59 0.76
C GLU A 97 9.09 -29.33 1.20
N LEU A 98 8.89 -30.52 0.65
CA LEU A 98 7.75 -31.38 0.90
C LEU A 98 8.21 -32.61 1.67
N THR A 99 7.66 -32.80 2.87
CA THR A 99 7.96 -33.96 3.73
C THR A 99 6.69 -34.77 3.98
N VAL A 100 6.73 -36.08 3.76
CA VAL A 100 5.66 -37.03 4.09
C VAL A 100 6.15 -37.93 5.21
N LEU A 101 5.43 -37.94 6.34
CA LEU A 101 5.76 -38.75 7.51
C LEU A 101 4.79 -39.94 7.63
N ASN A 102 5.33 -41.14 7.85
CA ASN A 102 4.56 -42.34 8.12
C ASN A 102 4.52 -42.61 9.63
N HIS A 103 3.38 -42.42 10.28
CA HIS A 103 3.21 -42.68 11.73
C HIS A 103 2.84 -44.13 12.05
N SER A 104 2.69 -44.98 11.03
CA SER A 104 2.31 -46.38 11.24
C SER A 104 3.51 -47.28 11.56
N GLY A 105 3.24 -48.41 12.24
CA GLY A 105 4.25 -49.44 12.53
C GLY A 105 4.60 -50.35 11.35
N ARG A 106 4.23 -49.99 10.12
CA ARG A 106 4.54 -50.76 8.90
C ARG A 106 5.01 -49.84 7.78
N GLN A 107 5.75 -50.39 6.83
CA GLN A 107 6.11 -49.68 5.62
C GLN A 107 4.85 -49.38 4.79
N VAL A 108 4.79 -48.19 4.19
CA VAL A 108 3.66 -47.73 3.37
C VAL A 108 4.19 -47.10 2.08
N GLU A 109 3.54 -47.42 0.97
CA GLU A 109 3.75 -46.76 -0.31
C GLU A 109 2.77 -45.60 -0.46
N PHE A 110 3.27 -44.44 -0.89
CA PHE A 110 2.45 -43.26 -1.19
C PHE A 110 2.66 -42.82 -2.64
N VAL A 111 1.58 -42.32 -3.24
CA VAL A 111 1.60 -41.58 -4.50
C VAL A 111 1.42 -40.10 -4.18
N VAL A 112 2.51 -39.35 -4.20
CA VAL A 112 2.52 -37.91 -3.96
C VAL A 112 2.47 -37.20 -5.31
N ARG A 113 1.46 -36.36 -5.54
CA ARG A 113 1.35 -35.58 -6.78
C ARG A 113 1.27 -34.09 -6.47
N VAL A 114 2.07 -33.32 -7.20
CA VAL A 114 1.94 -31.86 -7.26
C VAL A 114 1.45 -31.50 -8.67
N ALA A 115 0.18 -31.13 -8.78
CA ALA A 115 -0.38 -30.62 -10.02
C ALA A 115 0.04 -29.16 -10.22
N MET A 116 0.55 -28.85 -11.41
CA MET A 116 1.19 -27.58 -11.74
C MET A 116 0.56 -26.98 -12.98
N GLY A 117 0.45 -25.65 -13.02
CA GLY A 117 -0.07 -24.93 -14.17
C GLY A 117 0.37 -23.48 -14.16
N ALA A 118 0.56 -22.92 -15.34
CA ALA A 118 0.93 -21.53 -15.56
C ALA A 118 0.07 -20.96 -16.70
N ASP A 119 -0.60 -19.84 -16.44
CA ASP A 119 -1.36 -19.10 -17.46
C ASP A 119 -0.69 -17.79 -17.88
N PHE A 120 0.33 -17.35 -17.15
CA PHE A 120 1.04 -16.09 -17.38
C PHE A 120 0.08 -14.90 -17.46
N ALA A 121 -1.02 -14.96 -16.70
CA ALA A 121 -1.99 -13.88 -16.65
C ALA A 121 -1.33 -12.60 -16.12
N ASP A 122 -1.59 -11.49 -16.81
CA ASP A 122 -1.33 -10.16 -16.28
C ASP A 122 -2.27 -9.91 -15.10
N LEU A 123 -1.82 -9.16 -14.10
CA LEU A 123 -2.60 -8.84 -12.91
C LEU A 123 -3.98 -8.22 -13.24
N PHE A 124 -4.09 -7.42 -14.32
CA PHE A 124 -5.35 -6.85 -14.78
C PHE A 124 -6.27 -7.89 -15.45
N GLU A 125 -5.72 -8.95 -16.05
CA GLU A 125 -6.49 -10.06 -16.64
C GLU A 125 -7.10 -11.00 -15.59
N ILE A 126 -6.61 -10.97 -14.34
CA ILE A 126 -7.19 -11.76 -13.25
C ILE A 126 -8.55 -11.19 -12.83
N LYS A 127 -8.66 -9.86 -12.77
CA LYS A 127 -9.93 -9.17 -12.43
C LYS A 127 -10.97 -9.33 -13.55
N GLN A 128 -10.52 -9.46 -14.79
CA GLN A 128 -11.37 -9.64 -15.96
C GLN A 128 -10.79 -10.73 -16.86
N ALA A 129 -11.31 -11.94 -16.73
CA ALA A 129 -10.83 -13.09 -17.50
C ALA A 129 -10.86 -12.77 -19.01
N ARG A 130 -9.67 -12.69 -19.61
CA ARG A 130 -9.47 -12.47 -21.04
C ARG A 130 -8.75 -13.68 -21.65
N ARG A 131 -9.04 -13.95 -22.92
CA ARG A 131 -8.31 -14.97 -23.67
C ARG A 131 -6.91 -14.43 -23.97
N LYS A 132 -5.88 -15.14 -23.51
CA LYS A 132 -4.48 -14.82 -23.81
C LYS A 132 -4.25 -14.79 -25.33
N LYS A 133 -3.51 -13.78 -25.79
CA LYS A 133 -3.17 -13.58 -27.21
C LYS A 133 -1.92 -14.36 -27.62
N GLY A 134 -1.01 -14.64 -26.68
CA GLY A 134 0.18 -15.46 -26.90
C GLY A 134 -0.04 -16.96 -26.82
N LEU A 135 1.03 -17.72 -27.03
CA LEU A 135 1.07 -19.18 -26.93
C LEU A 135 1.72 -19.60 -25.62
N ALA A 136 1.02 -20.44 -24.84
CA ALA A 136 1.56 -21.11 -23.66
C ALA A 136 1.84 -22.59 -23.96
N THR A 137 2.98 -23.10 -23.51
CA THR A 137 3.37 -24.52 -23.64
C THR A 137 3.90 -25.07 -22.34
N ALA A 138 3.68 -26.37 -22.09
CA ALA A 138 4.26 -27.11 -20.98
C ALA A 138 5.11 -28.27 -21.52
N THR A 139 6.40 -28.27 -21.17
CA THR A 139 7.39 -29.22 -21.68
C THR A 139 7.97 -30.02 -20.51
N PRO A 140 7.63 -31.32 -20.39
CA PRO A 140 8.23 -32.18 -19.37
C PRO A 140 9.67 -32.55 -19.75
N GLY A 141 10.57 -32.51 -18.78
CA GLY A 141 11.97 -32.96 -18.85
C GLY A 141 12.30 -33.97 -17.75
N GLU A 142 13.58 -34.25 -17.56
CA GLU A 142 14.05 -35.12 -16.47
C GLU A 142 14.01 -34.34 -15.14
N ASN A 143 13.11 -34.73 -14.25
CA ASN A 143 12.85 -34.07 -12.96
C ASN A 143 12.59 -32.54 -13.05
N GLU A 144 12.22 -32.07 -14.24
CA GLU A 144 11.96 -30.66 -14.54
C GLU A 144 10.66 -30.53 -15.34
N LEU A 145 9.82 -29.55 -14.99
CA LEU A 145 8.68 -29.12 -15.80
C LEU A 145 8.84 -27.65 -16.18
N ARG A 146 8.81 -27.36 -17.48
CA ARG A 146 8.99 -26.02 -18.03
C ARG A 146 7.71 -25.49 -18.65
N PHE A 147 7.23 -24.35 -18.18
CA PHE A 147 6.15 -23.60 -18.79
C PHE A 147 6.72 -22.39 -19.52
N THR A 148 6.29 -22.16 -20.75
CA THR A 148 6.74 -21.02 -21.56
C THR A 148 5.53 -20.28 -22.09
N TYR A 149 5.56 -18.95 -22.06
CA TYR A 149 4.59 -18.09 -22.73
C TYR A 149 5.29 -17.10 -23.65
N ARG A 150 4.80 -17.02 -24.89
CA ARG A 150 5.32 -16.07 -25.87
C ARG A 150 4.20 -15.36 -26.62
N ARG A 151 4.31 -14.03 -26.66
CA ARG A 151 3.59 -13.15 -27.57
C ARG A 151 4.59 -12.19 -28.18
N GLU A 152 4.96 -12.42 -29.44
CA GLU A 152 5.98 -11.61 -30.14
C GLU A 152 7.30 -11.52 -29.34
N GLY A 153 7.66 -10.32 -28.88
CA GLY A 153 8.83 -10.05 -28.03
C GLY A 153 8.58 -10.23 -26.52
N PHE A 154 7.33 -10.39 -26.09
CA PHE A 154 7.00 -10.69 -24.70
C PHE A 154 7.17 -12.18 -24.43
N HIS A 155 8.17 -12.53 -23.62
CA HIS A 155 8.55 -13.91 -23.37
C HIS A 155 8.77 -14.13 -21.86
N ARG A 156 8.09 -15.15 -21.32
CA ARG A 156 8.09 -15.52 -19.90
C ARG A 156 8.25 -17.02 -19.78
N GLU A 157 8.94 -17.46 -18.74
CA GLU A 157 9.13 -18.87 -18.48
C GLU A 157 9.06 -19.18 -16.98
N THR A 158 8.47 -20.31 -16.65
CA THR A 158 8.50 -20.90 -15.30
C THR A 158 9.20 -22.24 -15.39
N VAL A 159 10.28 -22.42 -14.65
CA VAL A 159 11.04 -23.69 -14.59
C VAL A 159 10.88 -24.28 -13.21
N VAL A 160 10.30 -25.48 -13.12
CA VAL A 160 10.12 -26.22 -11.87
C VAL A 160 11.06 -27.41 -11.86
N GLY A 161 12.03 -27.43 -10.94
CA GLY A 161 12.95 -28.56 -10.73
C GLY A 161 12.63 -29.32 -9.44
N SER A 162 12.94 -30.62 -9.41
CA SER A 162 12.81 -31.49 -8.24
C SER A 162 14.13 -32.14 -7.85
N SER A 163 14.44 -32.20 -6.55
CA SER A 163 15.61 -32.92 -6.03
C SER A 163 15.44 -34.44 -6.03
N ALA A 164 14.19 -34.94 -6.02
CA ALA A 164 13.87 -36.36 -6.11
C ALA A 164 13.42 -36.74 -7.52
N THR A 165 13.65 -38.00 -7.91
CA THR A 165 13.18 -38.55 -9.18
C THR A 165 11.65 -38.54 -9.25
N ALA A 166 11.10 -37.88 -10.27
CA ALA A 166 9.66 -37.77 -10.48
C ALA A 166 9.27 -38.27 -11.87
N THR A 167 8.05 -38.81 -11.98
CA THR A 167 7.40 -38.91 -13.28
C THR A 167 6.81 -37.55 -13.61
N VAL A 168 7.31 -36.90 -14.66
CA VAL A 168 6.89 -35.56 -15.07
C VAL A 168 5.97 -35.64 -16.29
N ASP A 169 4.84 -34.95 -16.22
CA ASP A 169 3.88 -34.78 -17.31
C ASP A 169 3.53 -33.29 -17.48
N PRO A 170 2.85 -32.88 -18.57
CA PRO A 170 2.50 -31.48 -18.79
C PRO A 170 1.63 -30.83 -17.69
N ALA A 171 1.05 -31.62 -16.78
CA ALA A 171 0.19 -31.16 -15.69
C ALA A 171 0.84 -31.30 -14.30
N GLY A 172 2.12 -31.66 -14.20
CA GLY A 172 2.85 -31.66 -12.92
C GLY A 172 3.80 -32.83 -12.72
N MET A 173 4.12 -33.09 -11.45
CA MET A 173 5.08 -34.13 -11.03
C MET A 173 4.43 -35.15 -10.10
N THR A 174 4.76 -36.42 -10.30
CA THR A 174 4.30 -37.55 -9.48
C THR A 174 5.48 -38.33 -8.91
N PHE A 175 5.48 -38.52 -7.59
CA PHE A 175 6.44 -39.29 -6.84
C PHE A 175 5.78 -40.56 -6.30
N ARG A 176 6.41 -41.70 -6.54
CA ARG A 176 6.03 -42.97 -5.92
C ARG A 176 7.08 -43.30 -4.87
N VAL A 177 6.69 -43.22 -3.61
CA VAL A 177 7.63 -43.24 -2.49
C VAL A 177 7.26 -44.34 -1.53
N CYS A 178 8.26 -45.02 -0.98
CA CYS A 178 8.07 -46.06 0.02
C CYS A 178 8.70 -45.57 1.32
N VAL A 179 7.89 -45.45 2.38
CA VAL A 179 8.30 -44.84 3.65
C VAL A 179 8.24 -45.90 4.74
N ASP A 180 9.37 -46.12 5.40
CA ASP A 180 9.52 -47.08 6.50
C ASP A 180 8.63 -46.73 7.72
N PRO A 181 8.40 -47.69 8.63
CA PRO A 181 7.69 -47.42 9.88
C PRO A 181 8.31 -46.25 10.64
N HIS A 182 7.50 -45.25 11.00
CA HIS A 182 7.98 -44.02 11.68
C HIS A 182 9.06 -43.25 10.90
N GLY A 183 9.17 -43.51 9.59
CA GLY A 183 10.09 -42.83 8.70
C GLY A 183 9.47 -41.62 8.02
N GLU A 184 10.31 -40.92 7.24
CA GLU A 184 9.92 -39.77 6.44
C GLU A 184 10.51 -39.86 5.02
N TRP A 185 9.84 -39.23 4.07
CA TRP A 185 10.37 -38.94 2.74
C TRP A 185 10.31 -37.44 2.48
N THR A 186 11.39 -36.88 1.95
CA THR A 186 11.51 -35.45 1.67
C THR A 186 12.01 -35.19 0.26
N THR A 187 11.40 -34.22 -0.42
CA THR A 187 11.91 -33.66 -1.67
C THR A 187 11.85 -32.14 -1.64
N ARG A 188 12.72 -31.49 -2.41
CA ARG A 188 12.71 -30.05 -2.65
C ARG A 188 12.25 -29.78 -4.07
N LEU A 189 11.33 -28.83 -4.20
CA LEU A 189 10.86 -28.25 -5.46
C LEU A 189 11.34 -26.82 -5.54
N ASP A 190 12.07 -26.47 -6.60
CA ASP A 190 12.55 -25.12 -6.87
C ASP A 190 11.86 -24.58 -8.12
N VAL A 191 11.29 -23.37 -8.02
CA VAL A 191 10.54 -22.70 -9.07
C VAL A 191 11.25 -21.40 -9.44
N ALA A 192 11.88 -21.39 -10.60
CA ALA A 192 12.44 -20.19 -11.20
C ALA A 192 11.39 -19.53 -12.09
N THR A 193 11.21 -18.23 -11.92
CA THR A 193 10.52 -17.37 -12.89
C THR A 193 11.59 -16.76 -13.79
N VAL A 194 11.33 -16.55 -15.08
CA VAL A 194 12.28 -15.92 -16.01
C VAL A 194 11.57 -14.87 -16.86
N ILE A 195 12.17 -13.68 -16.95
CA ILE A 195 11.66 -12.54 -17.71
C ILE A 195 12.64 -12.18 -18.82
N TYR A 196 12.37 -12.62 -20.04
CA TYR A 196 13.27 -12.38 -21.16
C TYR A 196 13.16 -10.94 -21.69
N GLY A 197 14.32 -10.27 -21.79
CA GLY A 197 14.46 -8.99 -22.46
C GLY A 197 14.76 -9.13 -23.96
N ALA A 198 14.96 -8.00 -24.63
CA ALA A 198 15.25 -7.95 -26.06
C ALA A 198 16.54 -8.72 -26.46
N ARG A 199 17.47 -8.93 -25.52
CA ARG A 199 18.72 -9.67 -25.74
C ARG A 199 18.58 -11.19 -25.52
N GLY A 200 17.40 -11.68 -25.14
CA GLY A 200 17.19 -13.11 -24.84
C GLY A 200 17.76 -13.56 -23.49
N GLU A 201 18.14 -12.62 -22.64
CA GLU A 201 18.59 -12.85 -21.25
C GLU A 201 17.50 -12.41 -20.27
N ASP A 202 17.57 -12.89 -19.03
CA ASP A 202 16.69 -12.41 -17.97
C ASP A 202 16.98 -10.93 -17.69
N VAL A 203 15.97 -10.06 -17.81
CA VAL A 203 16.14 -8.61 -17.55
C VAL A 203 16.58 -8.31 -16.13
N ARG A 204 16.35 -9.24 -15.20
CA ARG A 204 16.70 -9.10 -13.79
C ARG A 204 18.13 -9.49 -13.50
N ALA A 205 18.80 -10.24 -14.38
CA ALA A 205 20.17 -10.70 -14.16
C ALA A 205 21.18 -9.55 -13.96
N ASN A 206 20.85 -8.35 -14.46
CA ASN A 206 21.69 -7.15 -14.32
C ASN A 206 21.21 -6.21 -13.18
N LEU A 207 20.16 -6.57 -12.45
CA LEU A 207 19.71 -5.79 -11.30
C LEU A 207 20.52 -6.14 -10.06
N PRO A 208 20.79 -5.16 -9.17
CA PRO A 208 21.56 -5.39 -7.94
C PRO A 208 21.08 -6.56 -7.08
N LEU A 209 19.76 -6.80 -6.98
CA LEU A 209 19.19 -7.99 -6.32
C LEU A 209 18.68 -9.09 -7.26
N GLY A 210 18.66 -8.86 -8.57
CA GLY A 210 18.10 -9.81 -9.53
C GLY A 210 19.11 -10.80 -10.13
N ALA A 211 20.40 -10.61 -9.83
CA ALA A 211 21.48 -11.45 -10.36
C ALA A 211 21.49 -12.87 -9.78
N GLU A 212 21.14 -13.05 -8.49
CA GLU A 212 21.14 -14.35 -7.80
C GLU A 212 19.98 -14.45 -6.79
N PRO A 213 19.37 -15.64 -6.59
CA PRO A 213 18.39 -15.86 -5.54
C PRO A 213 18.98 -15.54 -4.16
N ARG A 214 18.23 -14.82 -3.34
CA ARG A 214 18.61 -14.53 -1.96
C ARG A 214 18.26 -15.68 -1.04
N SER A 215 19.14 -15.95 -0.09
CA SER A 215 18.86 -16.88 0.99
C SER A 215 17.88 -16.26 2.00
N VAL A 216 17.12 -17.13 2.68
CA VAL A 216 16.24 -16.77 3.80
C VAL A 216 17.01 -15.99 4.88
N ALA A 217 18.28 -16.33 5.12
CA ALA A 217 19.12 -15.67 6.12
C ALA A 217 19.47 -14.22 5.73
N GLU A 218 19.73 -13.96 4.44
CA GLU A 218 20.00 -12.60 3.94
C GLU A 218 18.77 -11.72 4.02
N ILE A 219 17.60 -12.25 3.63
CA ILE A 219 16.32 -11.52 3.73
C ILE A 219 16.02 -11.18 5.20
N GLN A 220 16.19 -12.16 6.10
CA GLN A 220 16.00 -11.96 7.53
C GLN A 220 16.95 -10.91 8.10
N ALA A 221 18.24 -10.96 7.77
CA ALA A 221 19.22 -10.01 8.27
C ALA A 221 18.92 -8.58 7.81
N GLU A 222 18.57 -8.39 6.53
CA GLU A 222 18.15 -7.07 6.02
C GLU A 222 16.90 -6.55 6.73
N HIS A 223 15.92 -7.44 6.92
CA HIS A 223 14.66 -7.10 7.59
C HIS A 223 14.91 -6.66 9.03
N GLU A 224 15.68 -7.43 9.79
CA GLU A 224 16.08 -7.11 11.16
C GLU A 224 16.86 -5.80 11.24
N GLU A 225 17.77 -5.53 10.29
CA GLU A 225 18.52 -4.28 10.22
C GLU A 225 17.60 -3.07 10.03
N ILE A 226 16.60 -3.16 9.15
CA ILE A 226 15.63 -2.07 8.93
C ILE A 226 14.81 -1.82 10.18
N VAL A 227 14.27 -2.87 10.80
CA VAL A 227 13.46 -2.75 12.01
C VAL A 227 14.29 -2.19 13.18
N ALA A 228 15.55 -2.61 13.32
CA ALA A 228 16.44 -2.15 14.38
C ALA A 228 16.86 -0.66 14.28
N ARG A 229 16.76 -0.05 13.09
CA ARG A 229 17.02 1.39 12.89
C ARG A 229 15.85 2.28 13.33
N ALA A 230 14.66 1.72 13.47
CA ALA A 230 13.50 2.49 13.88
C ALA A 230 13.59 2.88 15.38
N PRO A 231 12.97 4.00 15.80
CA PRO A 231 12.86 4.40 17.19
C PRO A 231 12.32 3.29 18.11
N LYS A 232 12.79 3.20 19.35
CA LYS A 232 12.32 2.17 20.27
C LYS A 232 11.04 2.62 20.96
N LEU A 233 9.97 1.85 20.81
CA LEU A 233 8.69 2.13 21.46
C LEU A 233 8.57 1.36 22.79
N GLY A 234 8.44 2.09 23.89
CA GLY A 234 7.93 1.59 25.16
C GLY A 234 6.52 2.14 25.39
N CYS A 235 5.49 1.29 25.47
CA CYS A 235 4.14 1.78 25.76
C CYS A 235 3.29 0.79 26.55
N ASP A 236 2.36 1.33 27.35
CA ASP A 236 1.40 0.52 28.12
C ASP A 236 0.21 0.05 27.25
N CYS A 237 0.03 0.68 26.08
CA CYS A 237 -1.02 0.36 25.11
C CYS A 237 -0.58 -0.81 24.21
N GLU A 238 -1.01 -2.03 24.55
CA GLU A 238 -0.69 -3.25 23.76
C GLU A 238 -1.05 -3.14 22.27
N PRO A 239 -2.24 -2.63 21.85
CA PRO A 239 -2.57 -2.45 20.43
C PRO A 239 -1.56 -1.60 19.67
N LEU A 240 -1.06 -0.55 20.32
CA LEU A 240 -0.09 0.37 19.75
C LEU A 240 1.26 -0.31 19.60
N ALA A 241 1.72 -1.04 20.63
CA ALA A 241 2.96 -1.81 20.56
C ALA A 241 2.94 -2.85 19.43
N GLY A 242 1.86 -3.63 19.35
CA GLY A 242 1.67 -4.66 18.33
C GLY A 242 1.58 -4.07 16.93
N ALA A 243 0.79 -3.02 16.74
CA ALA A 243 0.66 -2.34 15.45
C ALA A 243 1.97 -1.68 15.02
N TYR A 244 2.71 -1.05 15.94
CA TYR A 244 4.01 -0.44 15.64
C TYR A 244 5.01 -1.45 15.09
N LEU A 245 5.21 -2.57 15.80
CA LEU A 245 6.15 -3.59 15.36
C LEU A 245 5.67 -4.24 14.06
N ARG A 246 4.37 -4.50 13.91
CA ARG A 246 3.82 -5.08 12.69
C ARG A 246 3.99 -4.14 11.49
N SER A 247 3.75 -2.85 11.66
CA SER A 247 4.02 -1.81 10.67
C SER A 247 5.46 -1.81 10.17
N LEU A 248 6.44 -1.83 11.07
CA LEU A 248 7.85 -1.87 10.68
C LEU A 248 8.18 -3.13 9.88
N ASN A 249 7.67 -4.28 10.30
CA ASN A 249 7.86 -5.54 9.58
C ASN A 249 7.22 -5.50 8.19
N ASP A 250 6.00 -4.97 8.07
CA ASP A 250 5.29 -4.89 6.80
C ASP A 250 5.98 -3.90 5.84
N LEU A 251 6.48 -2.76 6.34
CA LEU A 251 7.24 -1.81 5.55
C LEU A 251 8.59 -2.38 5.08
N ALA A 252 9.29 -3.14 5.93
CA ALA A 252 10.52 -3.83 5.55
C ALA A 252 10.25 -4.89 4.47
N ALA A 253 9.14 -5.63 4.58
CA ALA A 253 8.74 -6.64 3.61
C ALA A 253 8.33 -6.05 2.25
N LEU A 254 7.58 -4.95 2.22
CA LEU A 254 7.04 -4.34 1.00
C LEU A 254 8.09 -3.65 0.10
N ARG A 255 9.39 -3.86 0.34
CA ARG A 255 10.46 -3.30 -0.49
C ARG A 255 10.69 -4.12 -1.75
N TYR A 256 10.85 -3.45 -2.88
CA TYR A 256 11.11 -4.08 -4.18
C TYR A 256 12.16 -3.31 -5.01
N GLU A 257 12.70 -3.94 -6.05
CA GLU A 257 13.62 -3.27 -7.00
C GLU A 257 12.97 -2.95 -8.34
N SER A 258 13.02 -1.68 -8.72
CA SER A 258 12.54 -1.26 -10.04
C SER A 258 13.48 -1.77 -11.13
N ILE A 259 12.95 -2.48 -12.14
CA ILE A 259 13.71 -2.86 -13.35
C ILE A 259 14.23 -1.60 -14.08
N ALA A 260 13.53 -0.46 -13.96
CA ALA A 260 13.87 0.73 -14.73
C ALA A 260 15.15 1.43 -14.23
N LEU A 261 15.36 1.50 -12.90
CA LEU A 261 16.47 2.27 -12.31
C LEU A 261 17.30 1.49 -11.27
N GLY A 262 16.96 0.23 -10.95
CA GLY A 262 17.72 -0.59 -10.00
C GLY A 262 17.73 -0.07 -8.56
N VAL A 263 16.77 0.78 -8.20
CA VAL A 263 16.61 1.34 -6.85
C VAL A 263 15.58 0.55 -6.05
N ARG A 264 15.82 0.40 -4.74
CA ARG A 264 14.85 -0.18 -3.81
C ARG A 264 13.78 0.83 -3.45
N LEU A 265 12.54 0.47 -3.68
CA LEU A 265 11.34 1.28 -3.47
C LEU A 265 10.35 0.54 -2.59
N MET A 266 9.39 1.28 -2.05
CA MET A 266 8.23 0.72 -1.37
C MET A 266 7.16 0.37 -2.40
N ALA A 267 6.69 -0.87 -2.38
CA ALA A 267 5.47 -1.26 -3.08
C ALA A 267 4.24 -0.75 -2.33
N ALA A 268 3.16 -0.43 -3.03
CA ALA A 268 1.93 0.07 -2.41
C ALA A 268 1.17 -1.00 -1.62
N GLY A 269 1.09 -2.24 -2.09
CA GLY A 269 0.42 -3.29 -1.32
C GLY A 269 0.22 -4.62 -2.04
N LEU A 270 0.14 -5.69 -1.25
CA LEU A 270 -0.12 -7.04 -1.72
C LEU A 270 -1.64 -7.30 -1.74
N PRO A 271 -2.19 -7.96 -2.77
CA PRO A 271 -1.53 -8.50 -3.97
C PRO A 271 -1.59 -7.59 -5.21
N TRP A 272 -2.44 -6.57 -5.20
CA TRP A 272 -2.80 -5.83 -6.42
C TRP A 272 -1.84 -4.70 -6.79
N PHE A 273 -1.04 -4.24 -5.83
CA PHE A 273 -0.29 -2.99 -5.92
C PHE A 273 1.20 -3.20 -5.59
N MET A 274 1.77 -4.35 -5.99
CA MET A 274 3.18 -4.72 -5.77
C MET A 274 4.15 -3.98 -6.72
N THR A 275 4.01 -2.66 -6.77
CA THR A 275 4.82 -1.74 -7.59
C THR A 275 4.77 -0.31 -7.02
N LEU A 276 5.46 0.63 -7.67
CA LEU A 276 5.47 2.05 -7.36
C LEU A 276 4.12 2.68 -7.73
N PHE A 277 3.45 3.23 -6.71
CA PHE A 277 2.35 4.17 -6.84
C PHE A 277 2.80 5.52 -6.29
N GLY A 278 2.72 6.58 -7.09
CA GLY A 278 3.25 7.89 -6.72
C GLY A 278 2.63 8.41 -5.43
N ARG A 279 1.30 8.52 -5.39
CA ARG A 279 0.54 9.00 -4.23
C ARG A 279 0.76 8.13 -2.99
N ASP A 280 0.58 6.83 -3.10
CA ASP A 280 0.69 5.89 -1.98
C ASP A 280 2.10 5.92 -1.38
N SER A 281 3.12 5.97 -2.23
CA SER A 281 4.52 6.06 -1.80
C SER A 281 4.81 7.40 -1.12
N ILE A 282 4.19 8.49 -1.59
CA ILE A 282 4.33 9.80 -0.96
C ILE A 282 3.70 9.82 0.43
N PHE A 283 2.44 9.36 0.58
CA PHE A 283 1.80 9.30 1.90
C PHE A 283 2.54 8.37 2.85
N THR A 284 2.95 7.20 2.37
CA THR A 284 3.79 6.27 3.15
C THR A 284 5.08 6.95 3.63
N SER A 285 5.75 7.69 2.74
CA SER A 285 6.97 8.44 3.08
C SER A 285 6.71 9.49 4.15
N LEU A 286 5.65 10.29 4.02
CA LEU A 286 5.26 11.30 5.03
C LEU A 286 5.00 10.68 6.41
N GLN A 287 4.36 9.51 6.44
CA GLN A 287 4.04 8.78 7.67
C GLN A 287 5.30 8.21 8.37
N MET A 288 6.31 7.77 7.60
CA MET A 288 7.52 7.14 8.13
C MET A 288 8.68 8.10 8.43
N LEU A 289 8.63 9.36 7.99
CA LEU A 289 9.71 10.33 8.15
C LEU A 289 10.30 10.39 9.58
N PRO A 290 9.49 10.38 10.66
CA PRO A 290 10.03 10.39 12.03
C PRO A 290 10.76 9.11 12.45
N PHE A 291 10.71 8.04 11.65
CA PHE A 291 11.12 6.70 12.06
C PHE A 291 12.20 6.12 11.15
N LEU A 292 12.02 6.23 9.83
CA LEU A 292 12.89 5.64 8.82
C LEU A 292 13.14 6.64 7.67
N PRO A 293 13.69 7.84 7.95
CA PRO A 293 13.86 8.89 6.94
C PRO A 293 14.76 8.46 5.77
N ASP A 294 15.71 7.56 5.99
CA ASP A 294 16.61 7.03 4.97
C ASP A 294 15.90 6.22 3.86
N LEU A 295 14.66 5.81 4.08
CA LEU A 295 13.86 5.08 3.09
C LEU A 295 13.14 6.01 2.09
N VAL A 296 13.14 7.31 2.34
CA VAL A 296 12.44 8.32 1.53
C VAL A 296 13.19 8.76 0.26
N PRO A 297 14.53 8.98 0.27
CA PRO A 297 15.26 9.49 -0.90
C PRO A 297 15.09 8.68 -2.19
N PRO A 298 15.10 7.32 -2.17
CA PRO A 298 14.86 6.52 -3.37
C PRO A 298 13.51 6.83 -4.03
N THR A 299 12.45 6.97 -3.22
CA THR A 299 11.11 7.29 -3.69
C THR A 299 11.06 8.67 -4.36
N ILE A 300 11.53 9.73 -3.69
CA ILE A 300 11.49 11.08 -4.24
C ILE A 300 12.31 11.16 -5.53
N THR A 301 13.50 10.55 -5.54
CA THR A 301 14.40 10.55 -6.71
C THR A 301 13.77 9.81 -7.89
N MET A 302 13.12 8.66 -7.64
CA MET A 302 12.42 7.90 -8.68
C MET A 302 11.25 8.70 -9.27
N LEU A 303 10.42 9.32 -8.42
CA LEU A 303 9.28 10.13 -8.87
C LEU A 303 9.72 11.34 -9.68
N ALA A 304 10.82 12.00 -9.27
CA ALA A 304 11.41 13.09 -10.01
C ALA A 304 11.99 12.63 -11.37
N GLY A 305 12.67 11.48 -11.39
CA GLY A 305 13.26 10.93 -12.61
C GLY A 305 12.23 10.43 -13.63
N LEU A 306 11.01 10.13 -13.18
CA LEU A 306 9.87 9.78 -14.02
C LEU A 306 8.83 10.91 -14.12
N GLN A 307 9.20 12.16 -13.81
CA GLN A 307 8.28 13.28 -13.99
C GLN A 307 7.95 13.44 -15.48
N GLY A 308 6.67 13.70 -15.77
CA GLY A 308 6.20 13.92 -17.14
C GLY A 308 6.91 15.11 -17.78
N PHE A 309 7.27 14.97 -19.06
CA PHE A 309 8.01 15.99 -19.81
C PHE A 309 7.39 16.30 -21.18
N ARG A 310 6.30 15.61 -21.52
CA ARG A 310 5.57 15.76 -22.78
C ARG A 310 4.07 15.64 -22.54
N ILE A 311 3.29 15.91 -23.58
CA ILE A 311 1.85 15.63 -23.60
C ILE A 311 1.65 14.25 -24.25
N ASP A 312 1.06 13.33 -23.50
CA ASP A 312 0.70 11.98 -23.96
C ASP A 312 -0.70 11.64 -23.45
N ASP A 313 -1.69 11.71 -24.35
CA ASP A 313 -3.11 11.51 -24.02
C ASP A 313 -3.37 10.10 -23.49
N PHE A 314 -2.68 9.09 -24.03
CA PHE A 314 -2.88 7.69 -23.62
C PHE A 314 -2.45 7.50 -22.17
N ARG A 315 -1.34 8.13 -21.76
CA ARG A 315 -0.77 7.99 -20.41
C ARG A 315 -1.26 9.05 -19.42
N ASP A 316 -2.15 9.96 -19.82
CA ASP A 316 -2.51 11.14 -19.03
C ASP A 316 -1.29 12.02 -18.66
N GLU A 317 -0.20 11.96 -19.45
CA GLU A 317 1.08 12.63 -19.17
C GLU A 317 1.02 14.11 -19.55
N GLU A 318 1.52 14.96 -18.64
CA GLU A 318 1.71 16.38 -18.86
C GLU A 318 3.07 16.82 -18.27
N PRO A 319 3.73 17.85 -18.85
CA PRO A 319 4.97 18.39 -18.30
C PRO A 319 4.84 18.78 -16.83
N GLY A 320 5.75 18.30 -15.99
CA GLY A 320 5.78 18.56 -14.55
C GLY A 320 4.93 17.60 -13.70
N LYS A 321 4.08 16.77 -14.32
CA LYS A 321 3.17 15.87 -13.62
C LYS A 321 3.91 14.67 -13.02
N ILE A 322 3.55 14.27 -11.81
CA ILE A 322 4.09 13.08 -11.14
C ILE A 322 3.17 11.89 -11.37
N LEU A 323 3.76 10.73 -11.67
CA LEU A 323 3.01 9.53 -12.05
C LEU A 323 2.01 9.04 -10.98
N HIS A 324 0.99 8.35 -11.45
CA HIS A 324 0.06 7.54 -10.67
C HIS A 324 0.71 6.20 -10.32
N GLU A 325 1.06 5.38 -11.31
CA GLU A 325 1.67 4.07 -11.11
C GLU A 325 2.60 3.64 -12.26
N LEU A 326 3.49 2.68 -11.99
CA LEU A 326 4.40 2.07 -12.95
C LEU A 326 4.23 0.54 -12.97
N ARG A 327 3.89 -0.06 -14.10
CA ARG A 327 3.64 -1.49 -14.29
C ARG A 327 4.58 -2.10 -15.33
N TYR A 328 4.79 -3.41 -15.20
CA TYR A 328 5.69 -4.23 -16.01
C TYR A 328 4.97 -5.39 -16.74
N GLY A 329 3.66 -5.48 -16.58
CA GLY A 329 2.81 -6.53 -17.14
C GLY A 329 2.69 -6.50 -18.67
N GLU A 330 2.18 -7.59 -19.24
CA GLU A 330 1.97 -7.74 -20.68
C GLU A 330 1.08 -6.64 -21.25
N THR A 331 -0.03 -6.34 -20.57
CA THR A 331 -1.02 -5.38 -21.07
C THR A 331 -0.45 -3.97 -21.16
N ALA A 332 0.40 -3.59 -20.22
CA ALA A 332 1.13 -2.34 -20.26
C ALA A 332 2.22 -2.35 -21.35
N GLY A 333 2.94 -3.46 -21.51
CA GLY A 333 3.99 -3.61 -22.54
C GLY A 333 3.48 -3.54 -23.99
N PHE A 334 2.22 -3.88 -24.24
CA PHE A 334 1.56 -3.75 -25.55
C PHE A 334 0.66 -2.51 -25.67
N GLU A 335 0.73 -1.57 -24.71
CA GLU A 335 -0.09 -0.35 -24.68
C GLU A 335 -1.60 -0.63 -24.76
N GLU A 336 -2.04 -1.74 -24.17
CA GLU A 336 -3.46 -2.06 -23.97
C GLU A 336 -4.01 -1.46 -22.67
N GLN A 337 -3.10 -1.02 -21.80
CA GLN A 337 -3.33 -0.30 -20.56
C GLN A 337 -2.26 0.80 -20.43
N PRO A 338 -2.56 1.95 -19.82
CA PRO A 338 -1.66 3.09 -19.82
C PRO A 338 -0.55 3.04 -18.76
N HIS A 339 -0.51 1.99 -17.94
CA HIS A 339 0.22 1.91 -16.67
C HIS A 339 1.76 1.84 -16.73
N SER A 340 2.45 2.27 -17.81
CA SER A 340 3.93 2.16 -17.88
C SER A 340 4.67 3.37 -18.49
N PRO A 341 4.91 4.46 -17.71
CA PRO A 341 4.17 4.88 -16.52
C PRO A 341 2.83 5.54 -16.87
N TYR A 342 1.88 5.51 -15.94
CA TYR A 342 0.59 6.23 -16.04
C TYR A 342 0.56 7.44 -15.13
N TYR A 343 -0.05 8.54 -15.57
CA TYR A 343 -0.09 9.83 -14.88
C TYR A 343 -1.52 10.28 -14.55
N GLY A 344 -2.49 9.36 -14.43
CA GLY A 344 -3.86 9.67 -14.01
C GLY A 344 -4.00 10.03 -12.52
N SER A 345 -3.18 10.96 -12.05
CA SER A 345 -3.12 11.44 -10.68
C SER A 345 -2.92 12.95 -10.67
N ALA A 346 -3.91 13.70 -10.19
CA ALA A 346 -3.84 15.15 -10.03
C ALA A 346 -3.25 15.55 -8.68
N ASP A 347 -3.32 14.67 -7.68
CA ASP A 347 -2.83 14.92 -6.32
C ASP A 347 -1.35 14.54 -6.12
N SER A 348 -0.82 13.55 -6.85
CA SER A 348 0.61 13.17 -6.78
C SER A 348 1.55 14.36 -6.97
N THR A 349 1.24 15.27 -7.89
CA THR A 349 2.11 16.40 -8.26
C THR A 349 2.29 17.42 -7.14
N PRO A 350 1.23 17.99 -6.52
CA PRO A 350 1.42 18.83 -5.34
C PRO A 350 1.98 18.05 -4.15
N LEU A 351 1.57 16.79 -3.95
CA LEU A 351 2.07 15.94 -2.87
C LEU A 351 3.60 15.71 -2.94
N PHE A 352 4.18 15.64 -4.14
CA PHE A 352 5.62 15.51 -4.32
C PHE A 352 6.39 16.70 -3.72
N VAL A 353 5.90 17.93 -3.91
CA VAL A 353 6.51 19.14 -3.32
C VAL A 353 6.36 19.15 -1.81
N ILE A 354 5.19 18.73 -1.31
CA ILE A 354 4.92 18.60 0.13
C ILE A 354 5.91 17.63 0.79
N LEU A 355 6.12 16.46 0.17
CA LEU A 355 7.07 15.47 0.67
C LEU A 355 8.51 15.97 0.63
N LEU A 356 8.94 16.61 -0.46
CA LEU A 356 10.30 17.14 -0.58
C LEU A 356 10.61 18.14 0.54
N ASP A 357 9.66 19.03 0.82
CA ASP A 357 9.76 20.00 1.90
C ASP A 357 9.77 19.34 3.28
N GLU A 358 8.82 18.45 3.56
CA GLU A 358 8.75 17.77 4.84
C GLU A 358 9.99 16.90 5.09
N TYR A 359 10.51 16.22 4.06
CA TYR A 359 11.78 15.49 4.12
C TYR A 359 12.92 16.42 4.52
N GLU A 360 13.07 17.57 3.87
CA GLU A 360 14.10 18.54 4.23
C GLU A 360 13.95 18.95 5.69
N ARG A 361 12.73 19.32 6.13
CA ARG A 361 12.48 19.76 7.52
C ARG A 361 12.97 18.74 8.54
N TRP A 362 12.73 17.45 8.30
CA TRP A 362 13.17 16.37 9.17
C TRP A 362 14.68 16.09 9.09
N THR A 363 15.25 15.98 7.90
CA THR A 363 16.62 15.45 7.70
C THR A 363 17.70 16.52 7.61
N GLY A 364 17.35 17.74 7.19
CA GLY A 364 18.32 18.78 6.87
C GLY A 364 19.09 18.55 5.55
N ASP A 365 18.69 17.57 4.75
CA ASP A 365 19.35 17.23 3.49
C ASP A 365 19.03 18.23 2.37
N THR A 366 19.69 19.40 2.46
CA THR A 366 19.62 20.44 1.44
C THR A 366 20.31 20.04 0.14
N ALA A 367 21.14 18.99 0.13
CA ALA A 367 21.84 18.56 -1.08
C ALA A 367 20.87 17.91 -2.05
N LEU A 368 20.06 16.96 -1.57
CA LEU A 368 19.01 16.34 -2.39
C LEU A 368 17.97 17.38 -2.87
N VAL A 369 17.56 18.30 -2.00
CA VAL A 369 16.59 19.34 -2.35
C VAL A 369 17.10 20.29 -3.45
N ARG A 370 18.41 20.60 -3.48
CA ARG A 370 19.01 21.35 -4.59
C ARG A 370 19.06 20.51 -5.87
N GLN A 371 19.37 19.22 -5.79
CA GLN A 371 19.36 18.33 -6.95
C GLN A 371 17.97 18.23 -7.58
N LEU A 372 16.92 18.29 -6.76
CA LEU A 372 15.53 18.15 -7.17
C LEU A 372 14.81 19.48 -7.41
N GLU A 373 15.55 20.61 -7.48
CA GLU A 373 14.97 21.93 -7.73
C GLU A 373 14.17 21.97 -9.04
N VAL A 374 14.75 21.47 -10.14
CA VAL A 374 14.08 21.49 -11.46
C VAL A 374 12.78 20.69 -11.44
N PRO A 375 12.76 19.42 -10.96
CA PRO A 375 11.51 18.69 -10.79
C PRO A 375 10.48 19.37 -9.88
N ALA A 376 10.91 19.95 -8.76
CA ALA A 376 10.01 20.62 -7.82
C ALA A 376 9.36 21.87 -8.46
N ARG A 377 10.14 22.66 -9.20
CA ARG A 377 9.61 23.80 -9.97
C ARG A 377 8.67 23.33 -11.08
N GLY A 378 8.99 22.26 -11.78
CA GLY A 378 8.11 21.66 -12.79
C GLY A 378 6.77 21.21 -12.20
N ALA A 379 6.76 20.63 -11.01
CA ALA A 379 5.54 20.26 -10.31
C ALA A 379 4.69 21.48 -9.90
N LEU A 380 5.34 22.55 -9.41
CA LEU A 380 4.67 23.82 -9.08
C LEU A 380 4.12 24.52 -10.33
N GLU A 381 4.87 24.50 -11.43
CA GLU A 381 4.41 25.03 -12.72
C GLU A 381 3.25 24.22 -13.29
N TRP A 382 3.25 22.89 -13.12
CA TRP A 382 2.13 22.04 -13.54
C TRP A 382 0.82 22.45 -12.86
N ILE A 383 0.84 22.78 -11.57
CA ILE A 383 -0.35 23.22 -10.80
C ILE A 383 -1.05 24.39 -11.52
N ASP A 384 -0.28 25.36 -12.01
CA ASP A 384 -0.82 26.58 -12.62
C ASP A 384 -1.07 26.45 -14.13
N ALA A 385 -0.25 25.68 -14.85
CA ALA A 385 -0.31 25.61 -16.32
C ALA A 385 -1.21 24.50 -16.85
N TYR A 386 -1.20 23.33 -16.21
CA TYR A 386 -1.90 22.13 -16.66
C TYR A 386 -3.01 21.73 -15.68
N GLY A 387 -2.81 21.97 -14.38
CA GLY A 387 -3.82 21.75 -13.35
C GLY A 387 -5.02 22.69 -13.49
N ASP A 388 -4.83 23.95 -13.87
CA ASP A 388 -5.93 24.90 -14.06
C ASP A 388 -6.60 24.81 -15.44
N LEU A 389 -7.21 23.65 -15.72
CA LEU A 389 -7.85 23.34 -17.01
C LEU A 389 -8.91 24.36 -17.44
N LEU A 390 -9.55 25.05 -16.49
CA LEU A 390 -10.63 26.01 -16.75
C LEU A 390 -10.21 27.48 -16.58
N GLY A 391 -8.95 27.77 -16.20
CA GLY A 391 -8.49 29.14 -15.97
C GLY A 391 -9.17 29.83 -14.78
N THR A 392 -9.59 29.04 -13.78
CA THR A 392 -10.35 29.47 -12.59
C THR A 392 -9.46 29.64 -11.35
N GLY A 393 -8.18 29.25 -11.45
CA GLY A 393 -7.24 29.20 -10.35
C GLY A 393 -7.44 28.01 -9.42
N TYR A 394 -8.07 26.92 -9.89
CA TYR A 394 -8.21 25.64 -9.18
C TYR A 394 -7.55 24.52 -9.97
N VAL A 395 -7.12 23.46 -9.29
CA VAL A 395 -6.65 22.24 -9.93
C VAL A 395 -7.84 21.36 -10.30
N TRP A 396 -7.99 21.11 -11.59
CA TRP A 396 -9.01 20.30 -12.22
C TRP A 396 -8.41 19.01 -12.76
N TYR A 397 -9.19 17.94 -12.76
CA TYR A 397 -8.83 16.72 -13.45
C TYR A 397 -9.92 16.23 -14.41
N ARG A 398 -9.46 15.64 -15.52
CA ARG A 398 -10.26 14.89 -16.49
C ARG A 398 -9.31 13.98 -17.24
N THR A 399 -9.59 12.68 -17.28
CA THR A 399 -8.77 11.77 -18.07
C THR A 399 -8.80 12.14 -19.55
N ARG A 400 -7.61 12.10 -20.17
CA ARG A 400 -7.36 12.26 -21.60
C ARG A 400 -7.51 10.92 -22.34
N ASN A 401 -7.61 9.81 -21.59
CA ASN A 401 -7.83 8.45 -22.07
C ASN A 401 -9.12 7.89 -21.43
N PRO A 402 -10.32 8.27 -21.91
CA PRO A 402 -11.58 7.85 -21.30
C PRO A 402 -11.90 6.36 -21.46
N GLU A 403 -11.18 5.64 -22.34
CA GLU A 403 -11.42 4.22 -22.57
C GLU A 403 -10.75 3.33 -21.50
N THR A 404 -9.55 3.69 -21.07
CA THR A 404 -8.73 2.85 -20.17
C THR A 404 -8.11 3.60 -19.00
N GLY A 405 -8.20 4.93 -18.96
CA GLY A 405 -7.75 5.77 -17.86
C GLY A 405 -8.74 5.85 -16.70
N LEU A 406 -8.24 6.29 -15.54
CA LEU A 406 -9.04 6.49 -14.34
C LEU A 406 -9.98 7.69 -14.50
N ALA A 407 -11.26 7.47 -14.19
CA ALA A 407 -12.26 8.52 -14.20
C ALA A 407 -11.99 9.56 -13.11
N ASN A 408 -11.69 9.13 -11.89
CA ASN A 408 -11.25 10.00 -10.80
C ASN A 408 -9.74 9.93 -10.65
N GLN A 409 -9.07 11.09 -10.64
CA GLN A 409 -7.61 11.21 -10.54
C GLN A 409 -7.18 11.82 -9.19
N CYS A 410 -8.00 11.61 -8.14
CA CYS A 410 -7.69 11.96 -6.75
C CYS A 410 -7.54 10.68 -5.93
N TRP A 411 -7.20 10.78 -4.64
CA TRP A 411 -7.02 9.61 -3.78
C TRP A 411 -8.23 8.67 -3.73
N LYS A 412 -9.45 9.22 -3.85
CA LYS A 412 -10.66 8.43 -4.04
C LYS A 412 -10.91 8.17 -5.53
N ASP A 413 -10.09 7.32 -6.13
CA ASP A 413 -10.06 7.08 -7.57
C ASP A 413 -11.15 6.14 -8.12
N SER A 414 -12.02 5.58 -7.26
CA SER A 414 -13.17 4.79 -7.75
C SER A 414 -14.17 5.67 -8.49
N TRP A 415 -14.80 5.11 -9.53
CA TRP A 415 -15.68 5.83 -10.45
C TRP A 415 -16.85 6.58 -9.78
N ASP A 416 -17.31 6.11 -8.62
CA ASP A 416 -18.46 6.60 -7.88
C ASP A 416 -18.13 7.45 -6.64
N ALA A 417 -16.84 7.65 -6.35
CA ALA A 417 -16.38 8.30 -5.12
C ALA A 417 -16.78 9.77 -4.96
N ILE A 418 -16.99 10.46 -6.09
CA ILE A 418 -17.31 11.88 -6.14
C ILE A 418 -18.75 12.02 -6.61
N SER A 419 -19.65 12.35 -5.68
CA SER A 419 -21.08 12.43 -5.93
C SER A 419 -21.73 13.57 -5.14
N TYR A 420 -22.86 14.04 -5.63
CA TYR A 420 -23.76 14.93 -4.91
C TYR A 420 -24.41 14.19 -3.73
N SER A 421 -24.97 14.93 -2.79
CA SER A 421 -25.67 14.37 -1.62
C SER A 421 -26.85 13.47 -2.01
N ASP A 422 -27.49 13.71 -3.16
CA ASP A 422 -28.55 12.89 -3.76
C ASP A 422 -28.05 11.62 -4.48
N GLY A 423 -26.72 11.44 -4.58
CA GLY A 423 -26.06 10.31 -5.24
C GLY A 423 -25.85 10.48 -6.75
N ARG A 424 -26.23 11.61 -7.35
CA ARG A 424 -25.89 11.92 -8.75
C ARG A 424 -24.38 12.13 -8.90
N LEU A 425 -23.83 11.75 -10.04
CA LEU A 425 -22.41 11.98 -10.36
C LEU A 425 -22.25 13.31 -11.11
N PRO A 426 -21.29 14.18 -10.73
CA PRO A 426 -21.00 15.40 -11.47
C PRO A 426 -20.31 15.09 -12.80
N GLY A 427 -20.35 16.05 -13.74
CA GLY A 427 -19.61 15.97 -15.00
C GLY A 427 -18.08 16.06 -14.81
N PHE A 428 -17.36 16.10 -15.93
CA PHE A 428 -15.91 16.36 -15.96
C PHE A 428 -15.61 17.65 -16.73
N PRO A 429 -14.54 18.39 -16.39
CA PRO A 429 -13.58 18.11 -15.32
C PRO A 429 -14.14 18.31 -13.90
N ARG A 430 -13.42 17.82 -12.89
CA ARG A 430 -13.78 17.96 -11.47
C ARG A 430 -12.63 18.62 -10.71
N ALA A 431 -12.95 19.50 -9.76
CA ALA A 431 -11.98 20.09 -8.83
C ALA A 431 -12.32 19.65 -7.40
N THR A 432 -11.68 18.59 -6.89
CA THR A 432 -11.93 18.08 -5.54
C THR A 432 -11.25 18.94 -4.48
N CYS A 433 -11.88 19.06 -3.31
CA CYS A 433 -11.44 19.99 -2.27
C CYS A 433 -10.04 19.69 -1.74
N GLU A 434 -9.71 18.43 -1.48
CA GLU A 434 -8.41 18.03 -0.95
C GLU A 434 -7.26 18.34 -1.91
N THR A 435 -7.49 18.20 -3.22
CA THR A 435 -6.50 18.55 -4.24
C THR A 435 -6.15 20.04 -4.19
N GLN A 436 -7.13 20.90 -3.89
CA GLN A 436 -6.90 22.34 -3.71
C GLN A 436 -6.10 22.60 -2.43
N GLY A 437 -6.41 21.87 -1.36
CA GLY A 437 -5.61 21.88 -0.13
C GLY A 437 -4.15 21.50 -0.39
N TYR A 438 -3.90 20.44 -1.16
CA TYR A 438 -2.54 20.03 -1.52
C TYR A 438 -1.83 21.07 -2.38
N ALA A 439 -2.52 21.67 -3.36
CA ALA A 439 -1.94 22.75 -4.17
C ALA A 439 -1.55 23.96 -3.31
N TYR A 440 -2.39 24.34 -2.33
CA TYR A 440 -2.09 25.38 -1.36
C TYR A 440 -0.84 25.06 -0.51
N ASP A 441 -0.79 23.87 0.09
CA ASP A 441 0.34 23.46 0.94
C ASP A 441 1.64 23.33 0.12
N ALA A 442 1.55 22.77 -1.09
CA ALA A 442 2.67 22.70 -2.03
C ALA A 442 3.25 24.07 -2.37
N LYS A 443 2.41 25.09 -2.59
CA LYS A 443 2.89 26.47 -2.84
C LYS A 443 3.59 27.07 -1.63
N LEU A 444 3.05 26.91 -0.42
CA LEU A 444 3.69 27.42 0.80
C LEU A 444 5.04 26.74 1.08
N ARG A 445 5.08 25.42 0.93
CA ARG A 445 6.29 24.61 1.11
C ARG A 445 7.32 24.88 0.03
N GLY A 446 6.89 24.97 -1.22
CA GLY A 446 7.70 25.41 -2.34
C GLY A 446 8.30 26.81 -2.11
N ALA A 447 7.54 27.74 -1.54
CA ALA A 447 8.04 29.07 -1.20
C ALA A 447 9.13 29.02 -0.12
N ARG A 448 8.95 28.18 0.91
CA ARG A 448 9.99 27.96 1.93
C ARG A 448 11.27 27.41 1.30
N LEU A 449 11.17 26.38 0.47
CA LEU A 449 12.32 25.79 -0.24
C LEU A 449 13.00 26.82 -1.15
N ALA A 450 12.23 27.61 -1.89
CA ALA A 450 12.74 28.67 -2.74
C ALA A 450 13.53 29.71 -1.96
N ARG A 451 13.01 30.15 -0.81
CA ARG A 451 13.66 31.13 0.06
C ARG A 451 14.92 30.59 0.73
N THR A 452 14.87 29.36 1.23
CA THR A 452 15.87 28.83 2.17
C THR A 452 16.93 27.94 1.52
N VAL A 453 16.62 27.29 0.40
CA VAL A 453 17.50 26.31 -0.25
C VAL A 453 17.90 26.71 -1.66
N TRP A 454 16.95 27.17 -2.49
CA TRP A 454 17.20 27.55 -3.89
C TRP A 454 17.65 29.00 -4.07
N ASN A 455 17.63 29.81 -2.99
CA ASN A 455 18.06 31.21 -2.99
C ASN A 455 17.30 32.09 -4.00
N ASP A 456 15.98 31.89 -4.07
CA ASP A 456 15.05 32.59 -4.97
C ASP A 456 13.88 33.20 -4.17
N PRO A 457 14.12 34.31 -3.44
CA PRO A 457 13.10 34.95 -2.62
C PRO A 457 11.94 35.54 -3.44
N ALA A 458 12.18 35.97 -4.69
CA ALA A 458 11.14 36.51 -5.55
C ALA A 458 10.13 35.43 -5.97
N TYR A 459 10.60 34.22 -6.29
CA TYR A 459 9.73 33.09 -6.55
C TYR A 459 8.98 32.66 -5.29
N ALA A 460 9.63 32.70 -4.12
CA ALA A 460 8.96 32.45 -2.84
C ALA A 460 7.79 33.43 -2.58
N GLU A 461 8.01 34.73 -2.74
CA GLU A 461 6.97 35.76 -2.58
C GLU A 461 5.81 35.58 -3.58
N ARG A 462 6.11 35.15 -4.81
CA ARG A 462 5.08 34.81 -5.80
C ARG A 462 4.22 33.65 -5.34
N LEU A 463 4.84 32.54 -4.92
CA LEU A 463 4.12 31.36 -4.46
C LEU A 463 3.27 31.63 -3.20
N GLU A 464 3.78 32.41 -2.26
CA GLU A 464 3.02 32.82 -1.06
C GLU A 464 1.80 33.67 -1.41
N ARG A 465 1.94 34.61 -2.34
CA ARG A 465 0.81 35.40 -2.84
C ARG A 465 -0.24 34.51 -3.50
N GLU A 466 0.18 33.63 -4.40
CA GLU A 466 -0.73 32.72 -5.10
C GLU A 466 -1.42 31.74 -4.14
N ALA A 467 -0.71 31.27 -3.10
CA ALA A 467 -1.30 30.44 -2.05
C ALA A 467 -2.34 31.22 -1.22
N ALA A 468 -2.07 32.48 -0.87
CA ALA A 468 -3.02 33.34 -0.17
C ALA A 468 -4.28 33.58 -1.01
N GLU A 469 -4.12 33.87 -2.31
CA GLU A 469 -5.24 34.03 -3.25
C GLU A 469 -6.05 32.74 -3.41
N LEU A 470 -5.39 31.57 -3.50
CA LEU A 470 -6.06 30.27 -3.55
C LEU A 470 -6.86 30.01 -2.27
N LYS A 471 -6.29 30.29 -1.10
CA LYS A 471 -6.98 30.13 0.20
C LYS A 471 -8.24 31.01 0.26
N GLU A 472 -8.15 32.27 -0.12
CA GLU A 472 -9.30 33.18 -0.13
C GLU A 472 -10.40 32.69 -1.08
N ARG A 473 -10.05 32.34 -2.32
CA ARG A 473 -11.01 31.80 -3.30
C ARG A 473 -11.66 30.52 -2.80
N PHE A 474 -10.87 29.57 -2.30
CA PHE A 474 -11.35 28.29 -1.81
C PHE A 474 -12.36 28.44 -0.67
N ASN A 475 -12.06 29.27 0.33
CA ASN A 475 -12.95 29.50 1.48
C ASN A 475 -14.25 30.22 1.09
N ARG A 476 -14.29 30.91 -0.05
CA ARG A 476 -15.49 31.52 -0.62
C ARG A 476 -16.32 30.52 -1.43
N ASP A 477 -15.67 29.76 -2.32
CA ASP A 477 -16.37 28.98 -3.35
C ASP A 477 -16.75 27.56 -2.89
N PHE A 478 -15.97 26.95 -2.00
CA PHE A 478 -16.22 25.59 -1.51
C PHE A 478 -17.01 25.54 -0.21
N TRP A 479 -17.09 26.63 0.55
CA TRP A 479 -17.79 26.63 1.83
C TRP A 479 -19.32 26.59 1.65
N LEU A 480 -20.00 25.64 2.30
CA LEU A 480 -21.45 25.52 2.31
C LEU A 480 -22.00 26.10 3.61
N PRO A 481 -22.42 27.38 3.66
CA PRO A 481 -22.74 28.06 4.91
C PRO A 481 -23.91 27.40 5.66
N ASP A 482 -24.94 26.96 4.95
CA ASP A 482 -26.11 26.33 5.57
C ASP A 482 -25.83 24.92 6.12
N ARG A 483 -24.68 24.33 5.76
CA ARG A 483 -24.29 22.98 6.16
C ARG A 483 -23.06 22.94 7.07
N GLU A 484 -22.33 24.04 7.14
CA GLU A 484 -21.12 24.23 7.95
C GLU A 484 -19.99 23.23 7.63
N TYR A 485 -19.82 22.89 6.35
CA TYR A 485 -18.68 22.11 5.85
C TYR A 485 -18.33 22.51 4.40
N TYR A 486 -17.21 22.01 3.88
CA TYR A 486 -16.77 22.27 2.51
C TYR A 486 -17.34 21.25 1.52
N ALA A 487 -17.77 21.74 0.36
CA ALA A 487 -18.15 20.91 -0.77
C ALA A 487 -17.03 19.92 -1.14
N LEU A 488 -17.40 18.69 -1.50
CA LEU A 488 -16.46 17.66 -1.90
C LEU A 488 -15.67 18.06 -3.16
N ALA A 489 -16.34 18.73 -4.10
CA ALA A 489 -15.74 19.21 -5.33
C ALA A 489 -16.53 20.40 -5.92
N LEU A 490 -15.98 21.01 -6.96
CA LEU A 490 -16.75 21.78 -7.94
C LEU A 490 -16.93 20.97 -9.22
N ASP A 491 -18.10 21.10 -9.84
CA ASP A 491 -18.38 20.57 -11.16
C ASP A 491 -18.00 21.57 -12.29
N PRO A 492 -18.11 21.19 -13.58
CA PRO A 492 -17.71 22.06 -14.69
C PRO A 492 -18.44 23.40 -14.77
N ASP A 493 -19.66 23.48 -14.22
CA ASP A 493 -20.48 24.70 -14.18
C ASP A 493 -20.18 25.54 -12.92
N GLY A 494 -19.16 25.15 -12.14
CA GLY A 494 -18.79 25.79 -10.87
C GLY A 494 -19.77 25.49 -9.75
N GLN A 495 -20.65 24.50 -9.88
CA GLN A 495 -21.61 24.15 -8.84
C GLN A 495 -20.95 23.29 -7.76
N PRO A 496 -21.23 23.56 -6.46
CA PRO A 496 -20.72 22.74 -5.37
C PRO A 496 -21.29 21.33 -5.38
N VAL A 497 -20.41 20.33 -5.42
CA VAL A 497 -20.73 18.92 -5.18
C VAL A 497 -20.83 18.73 -3.66
N ASP A 498 -22.07 18.63 -3.18
CA ASP A 498 -22.46 18.96 -1.81
C ASP A 498 -22.46 17.80 -0.80
N ALA A 499 -21.98 16.62 -1.20
CA ALA A 499 -21.88 15.48 -0.30
C ALA A 499 -20.84 15.70 0.79
N LEU A 500 -21.17 15.28 2.01
CA LEU A 500 -20.26 15.26 3.16
C LEU A 500 -19.35 14.02 3.09
N SER A 501 -18.04 14.24 3.11
CA SER A 501 -17.02 13.20 3.01
C SER A 501 -15.84 13.43 3.94
N SER A 502 -14.98 12.43 4.10
CA SER A 502 -13.76 12.53 4.92
C SER A 502 -12.74 13.54 4.41
N ASN A 503 -12.78 13.89 3.11
CA ASN A 503 -11.88 14.83 2.43
C ASN A 503 -11.72 16.18 3.16
N ILE A 504 -12.75 16.63 3.89
CA ILE A 504 -12.68 17.88 4.67
C ILE A 504 -11.58 17.84 5.76
N GLY A 505 -11.18 16.66 6.24
CA GLY A 505 -10.08 16.52 7.19
C GLY A 505 -8.70 16.73 6.55
N HIS A 506 -8.54 16.45 5.25
CA HIS A 506 -7.32 16.79 4.52
C HIS A 506 -7.14 18.31 4.34
N LEU A 507 -8.24 19.08 4.36
CA LEU A 507 -8.20 20.54 4.34
C LEU A 507 -7.61 21.11 5.65
N LEU A 508 -7.88 20.46 6.78
CA LEU A 508 -7.24 20.79 8.06
C LEU A 508 -5.75 20.45 8.04
N TRP A 509 -5.35 19.33 7.42
CA TRP A 509 -3.93 19.00 7.30
C TRP A 509 -3.15 20.02 6.46
N SER A 510 -3.67 20.38 5.29
CA SER A 510 -3.05 21.36 4.39
C SER A 510 -3.01 22.79 4.93
N GLY A 511 -3.86 23.14 5.92
CA GLY A 511 -3.90 24.49 6.47
C GLY A 511 -4.73 25.49 5.67
N ILE A 512 -5.45 25.04 4.63
CA ILE A 512 -6.25 25.92 3.76
C ILE A 512 -7.52 26.45 4.45
N VAL A 513 -8.02 25.77 5.47
CA VAL A 513 -9.24 26.14 6.22
C VAL A 513 -9.05 27.47 6.98
N ASP A 514 -10.09 28.30 7.05
CA ASP A 514 -10.09 29.47 7.93
C ASP A 514 -10.40 29.07 9.37
N ALA A 515 -9.82 29.79 10.33
CA ALA A 515 -9.92 29.46 11.75
C ALA A 515 -11.37 29.37 12.27
N ASP A 516 -12.28 30.18 11.74
CA ASP A 516 -13.71 30.18 12.10
C ASP A 516 -14.47 28.95 11.59
N LYS A 517 -13.98 28.30 10.54
CA LYS A 517 -14.61 27.12 9.89
C LYS A 517 -14.05 25.79 10.40
N ALA A 518 -12.90 25.82 11.08
CA ALA A 518 -12.22 24.61 11.53
C ALA A 518 -13.00 23.83 12.61
N GLY A 519 -13.66 24.54 13.53
CA GLY A 519 -14.50 23.93 14.58
C GLY A 519 -15.67 23.11 14.02
N PRO A 520 -16.52 23.69 13.14
CA PRO A 520 -17.58 22.94 12.46
C PRO A 520 -17.07 21.72 11.67
N VAL A 521 -15.95 21.85 10.95
CA VAL A 521 -15.34 20.72 10.23
C VAL A 521 -14.95 19.59 11.18
N ALA A 522 -14.30 19.91 12.31
CA ALA A 522 -13.94 18.93 13.33
C ALA A 522 -15.19 18.23 13.91
N ALA A 523 -16.26 18.98 14.13
CA ALA A 523 -17.53 18.44 14.63
C ALA A 523 -18.19 17.47 13.63
N HIS A 524 -18.16 17.75 12.32
CA HIS A 524 -18.67 16.81 11.31
C HIS A 524 -17.84 15.53 11.22
N LEU A 525 -16.51 15.64 11.22
CA LEU A 525 -15.60 14.48 11.15
C LEU A 525 -15.83 13.49 12.29
N LEU A 526 -16.12 13.99 13.49
CA LEU A 526 -16.32 13.19 14.72
C LEU A 526 -17.80 12.98 15.05
N GLY A 527 -18.69 13.48 14.20
CA GLY A 527 -20.14 13.33 14.31
C GLY A 527 -20.60 11.96 13.80
N PRO A 528 -21.82 11.52 14.19
CA PRO A 528 -22.31 10.17 13.91
C PRO A 528 -22.44 9.87 12.41
N ARG A 529 -22.61 10.91 11.58
CA ARG A 529 -22.74 10.75 10.12
C ARG A 529 -21.46 10.22 9.47
N LEU A 530 -20.28 10.56 10.00
CA LEU A 530 -18.98 10.14 9.46
C LEU A 530 -18.24 9.18 10.39
N PHE A 531 -18.24 9.43 11.70
CA PHE A 531 -17.45 8.65 12.65
C PHE A 531 -18.19 7.41 13.13
N SER A 532 -17.73 6.24 12.67
CA SER A 532 -18.29 4.92 13.01
C SER A 532 -18.02 4.42 14.43
N GLY A 533 -17.22 5.14 15.22
CA GLY A 533 -16.61 4.62 16.44
C GLY A 533 -15.35 3.79 16.21
N TRP A 534 -15.12 3.29 14.99
CA TRP A 534 -13.83 2.72 14.54
C TRP A 534 -12.95 3.76 13.85
N GLY A 535 -13.56 4.69 13.10
CA GLY A 535 -12.89 5.74 12.35
C GLY A 535 -13.88 6.54 11.50
N VAL A 536 -13.40 7.61 10.87
CA VAL A 536 -14.12 8.42 9.90
C VAL A 536 -14.31 7.63 8.60
N ARG A 537 -15.56 7.50 8.16
CA ARG A 537 -15.96 6.88 6.89
C ARG A 537 -15.63 7.82 5.73
N THR A 538 -15.36 7.27 4.54
CA THR A 538 -15.07 8.09 3.37
C THR A 538 -16.25 8.94 2.87
N LEU A 539 -17.48 8.55 3.23
CA LEU A 539 -18.72 9.24 2.88
C LEU A 539 -19.70 9.13 4.04
N ALA A 540 -20.45 10.20 4.30
CA ALA A 540 -21.40 10.23 5.41
C ALA A 540 -22.59 9.28 5.17
N ASP A 541 -23.14 8.72 6.26
CA ASP A 541 -24.11 7.62 6.22
C ASP A 541 -25.49 7.95 5.65
N ASP A 542 -25.79 9.25 5.53
CA ASP A 542 -27.02 9.80 4.98
C ASP A 542 -26.87 10.31 3.54
N GLN A 543 -25.76 10.01 2.86
CA GLN A 543 -25.53 10.42 1.46
C GLN A 543 -26.00 9.34 0.48
N GLY A 544 -26.53 9.76 -0.67
CA GLY A 544 -27.26 8.87 -1.57
C GLY A 544 -26.46 7.68 -2.11
N ARG A 545 -25.13 7.76 -2.12
CA ARG A 545 -24.23 6.65 -2.52
C ARG A 545 -23.59 5.90 -1.35
N TYR A 546 -23.92 6.28 -0.11
CA TYR A 546 -23.34 5.66 1.05
C TYR A 546 -23.56 4.14 1.04
N ASN A 547 -22.46 3.42 1.20
CA ASN A 547 -22.45 1.99 1.38
C ASN A 547 -21.32 1.62 2.35
N PRO A 548 -21.61 1.03 3.52
CA PRO A 548 -20.58 0.67 4.51
C PRO A 548 -19.51 -0.29 3.95
N ILE A 549 -19.83 -1.03 2.87
CA ILE A 549 -18.91 -1.93 2.17
C ILE A 549 -18.52 -1.39 0.78
N GLY A 550 -18.72 -0.10 0.51
CA GLY A 550 -18.34 0.54 -0.74
C GLY A 550 -16.94 1.16 -0.66
N TYR A 551 -16.08 0.84 -1.63
CA TYR A 551 -14.63 1.10 -1.59
C TYR A 551 -14.22 2.53 -1.20
N HIS A 552 -14.80 3.56 -1.80
CA HIS A 552 -14.60 4.97 -1.42
C HIS A 552 -15.89 5.69 -1.04
N VAL A 553 -16.97 4.95 -0.78
CA VAL A 553 -18.31 5.51 -0.53
C VAL A 553 -18.90 5.05 0.81
N GLY A 554 -18.06 4.68 1.78
CA GLY A 554 -18.52 4.40 3.14
C GLY A 554 -17.62 3.50 3.98
N THR A 555 -16.57 2.91 3.42
CA THR A 555 -15.51 2.23 4.18
C THR A 555 -14.71 3.19 5.06
N VAL A 556 -13.93 2.64 5.99
CA VAL A 556 -12.94 3.36 6.79
C VAL A 556 -11.55 2.97 6.30
N TRP A 557 -10.75 3.99 5.97
CA TRP A 557 -9.37 3.84 5.51
C TRP A 557 -8.40 4.29 6.61
N PRO A 558 -7.46 3.44 7.07
CA PRO A 558 -6.53 3.81 8.12
C PRO A 558 -5.68 5.03 7.79
N PHE A 559 -5.17 5.12 6.55
CA PHE A 559 -4.30 6.22 6.15
C PHE A 559 -5.04 7.57 6.12
N ASP A 560 -6.27 7.61 5.59
CA ASP A 560 -7.15 8.78 5.57
C ASP A 560 -7.36 9.28 7.00
N ASN A 561 -7.72 8.38 7.91
CA ASN A 561 -7.89 8.69 9.33
C ASN A 561 -6.61 9.22 10.00
N ALA A 562 -5.43 8.72 9.61
CA ALA A 562 -4.16 9.23 10.11
C ALA A 562 -3.90 10.67 9.66
N ILE A 563 -4.23 11.01 8.40
CA ILE A 563 -4.12 12.38 7.87
C ILE A 563 -5.14 13.31 8.52
N ILE A 564 -6.39 12.85 8.71
CA ILE A 564 -7.42 13.61 9.43
C ILE A 564 -6.98 13.92 10.85
N ALA A 565 -6.48 12.91 11.60
CA ALA A 565 -5.98 13.11 12.95
C ALA A 565 -4.82 14.10 12.99
N TRP A 566 -3.92 14.06 12.00
CA TRP A 566 -2.82 15.02 11.88
C TRP A 566 -3.33 16.44 11.59
N GLY A 567 -4.33 16.60 10.73
CA GLY A 567 -4.97 17.89 10.47
C GLY A 567 -5.68 18.47 11.69
N LEU A 568 -6.46 17.67 12.41
CA LEU A 568 -7.12 18.06 13.66
C LEU A 568 -6.08 18.54 14.69
N TRP A 569 -4.99 17.79 14.86
CA TRP A 569 -3.92 18.18 15.77
C TRP A 569 -3.27 19.51 15.40
N ARG A 570 -2.99 19.75 14.10
CA ARG A 570 -2.43 21.02 13.59
C ARG A 570 -3.32 22.22 13.88
N TYR A 571 -4.64 22.03 13.94
CA TYR A 571 -5.62 23.07 14.29
C TYR A 571 -5.92 23.16 15.80
N GLY A 572 -5.25 22.35 16.63
CA GLY A 572 -5.41 22.36 18.09
C GLY A 572 -6.52 21.47 18.63
N PHE A 573 -7.21 20.70 17.78
CA PHE A 573 -8.27 19.75 18.15
C PHE A 573 -7.68 18.42 18.66
N ARG A 574 -6.99 18.49 19.80
CA ARG A 574 -6.21 17.37 20.37
C ARG A 574 -7.10 16.22 20.83
N GLU A 575 -8.26 16.51 21.42
CA GLU A 575 -9.19 15.49 21.91
C GLU A 575 -9.84 14.75 20.74
N GLU A 576 -10.22 15.48 19.69
CA GLU A 576 -10.79 14.95 18.45
C GLU A 576 -9.78 14.07 17.70
N ALA A 577 -8.54 14.55 17.54
CA ALA A 577 -7.46 13.75 16.97
C ALA A 577 -7.23 12.47 17.79
N GLY A 578 -7.22 12.58 19.13
CA GLY A 578 -7.05 11.46 20.03
C GLY A 578 -8.14 10.38 19.91
N ARG A 579 -9.39 10.78 19.68
CA ARG A 579 -10.51 9.86 19.44
C ARG A 579 -10.33 9.05 18.15
N ILE A 580 -9.80 9.66 17.08
CA ILE A 580 -9.46 8.93 15.85
C ILE A 580 -8.30 7.97 16.10
N CYS A 581 -7.24 8.42 16.79
CA CYS A 581 -6.11 7.56 17.16
C CYS A 581 -6.60 6.32 17.93
N GLU A 582 -7.47 6.49 18.92
CA GLU A 582 -8.04 5.39 19.69
C GLU A 582 -8.90 4.44 18.84
N GLY A 583 -9.75 4.97 17.97
CA GLY A 583 -10.59 4.16 17.09
C GLY A 583 -9.77 3.23 16.19
N ILE A 584 -8.79 3.79 15.48
CA ILE A 584 -7.95 3.05 14.52
C ILE A 584 -7.01 2.07 15.24
N LEU A 585 -6.39 2.47 16.35
CA LEU A 585 -5.56 1.56 17.14
C LEU A 585 -6.39 0.46 17.83
N SER A 586 -7.65 0.74 18.17
CA SER A 586 -8.55 -0.31 18.64
C SER A 586 -8.88 -1.30 17.54
N ALA A 587 -9.10 -0.83 16.31
CA ALA A 587 -9.35 -1.68 15.16
C ALA A 587 -8.15 -2.61 14.87
N SER A 588 -6.91 -2.11 15.01
CA SER A 588 -5.70 -2.89 14.71
C SER A 588 -5.59 -4.21 15.50
N ARG A 589 -6.14 -4.27 16.73
CA ARG A 589 -6.21 -5.52 17.54
C ARG A 589 -6.87 -6.65 16.79
N HIS A 590 -7.94 -6.35 16.06
CA HIS A 590 -8.74 -7.34 15.35
C HIS A 590 -8.08 -7.81 14.06
N PHE A 591 -7.02 -7.13 13.62
CA PHE A 591 -6.23 -7.47 12.44
C PHE A 591 -4.79 -7.90 12.80
N GLY A 592 -4.55 -8.34 14.05
CA GLY A 592 -3.23 -8.78 14.50
C GLY A 592 -2.14 -7.70 14.38
N GLY A 593 -2.52 -6.42 14.55
CA GLY A 593 -1.65 -5.26 14.38
C GLY A 593 -1.46 -4.82 12.92
N ARG A 594 -1.85 -5.61 11.92
CA ARG A 594 -1.75 -5.26 10.49
C ARG A 594 -3.04 -4.62 10.02
N LEU A 595 -3.13 -3.30 10.12
CA LEU A 595 -4.27 -2.57 9.57
C LEU A 595 -4.40 -2.85 8.05
N PRO A 596 -5.59 -3.27 7.56
CA PRO A 596 -5.80 -3.51 6.13
C PRO A 596 -5.96 -2.19 5.38
N GLU A 597 -5.88 -2.25 4.04
CA GLU A 597 -6.19 -1.12 3.14
C GLU A 597 -7.44 -0.33 3.53
N ALA A 598 -8.53 -1.05 3.76
CA ALA A 598 -9.78 -0.51 4.22
C ALA A 598 -10.54 -1.60 4.98
N PHE A 599 -11.47 -1.18 5.83
CA PHE A 599 -12.47 -2.07 6.43
C PHE A 599 -13.85 -1.42 6.34
N ALA A 600 -14.91 -2.21 6.52
CA ALA A 600 -16.27 -1.72 6.34
C ALA A 600 -16.63 -0.67 7.40
N GLY A 601 -17.31 0.39 6.99
CA GLY A 601 -17.72 1.49 7.87
C GLY A 601 -19.05 1.21 8.58
N TYR A 602 -19.26 0.03 9.14
CA TYR A 602 -20.39 -0.19 10.04
C TYR A 602 -20.16 0.51 11.38
N GLU A 603 -21.24 0.92 12.04
CA GLU A 603 -21.16 1.42 13.42
C GLU A 603 -20.53 0.39 14.34
N ARG A 604 -19.70 0.86 15.27
CA ARG A 604 -18.95 0.02 16.21
C ARG A 604 -19.82 -0.76 17.19
N ASP A 605 -21.03 -0.30 17.46
CA ASP A 605 -21.99 -0.97 18.35
C ASP A 605 -22.77 -2.10 17.67
N LEU A 606 -22.67 -2.25 16.34
CA LEU A 606 -23.29 -3.36 15.60
C LEU A 606 -22.51 -4.67 15.73
N THR A 607 -21.19 -4.61 15.91
CA THR A 607 -20.31 -5.78 15.95
C THR A 607 -19.16 -5.58 16.95
N ASP A 608 -18.75 -6.66 17.63
CA ASP A 608 -17.64 -6.61 18.60
C ASP A 608 -16.26 -6.37 17.95
N TYR A 609 -16.19 -6.44 16.61
CA TYR A 609 -14.97 -6.29 15.81
C TYR A 609 -15.29 -5.56 14.49
N PRO A 610 -14.31 -4.84 13.87
CA PRO A 610 -14.48 -4.23 12.56
C PRO A 610 -14.76 -5.29 11.50
N VAL A 611 -15.74 -5.04 10.63
CA VAL A 611 -16.07 -5.97 9.53
C VAL A 611 -15.05 -5.82 8.40
N GLU A 612 -14.44 -6.93 7.98
CA GLU A 612 -13.43 -6.97 6.93
C GLU A 612 -13.96 -6.51 5.56
N TYR A 613 -13.16 -5.75 4.83
CA TYR A 613 -13.42 -5.46 3.42
C TYR A 613 -12.85 -6.60 2.55
N PRO A 614 -13.66 -7.27 1.70
CA PRO A 614 -13.27 -8.54 1.08
C PRO A 614 -12.01 -8.54 0.22
N THR A 615 -11.66 -7.43 -0.42
CA THR A 615 -10.54 -7.34 -1.37
C THR A 615 -9.44 -6.39 -0.91
N ALA A 616 -9.41 -6.03 0.37
CA ALA A 616 -8.42 -5.11 0.92
C ALA A 616 -7.00 -5.71 0.80
N CYS A 617 -6.05 -4.88 0.37
CA CYS A 617 -4.64 -5.25 0.45
C CYS A 617 -4.18 -5.38 1.91
N SER A 618 -3.38 -6.41 2.18
CA SER A 618 -2.82 -6.70 3.51
C SER A 618 -1.58 -7.59 3.37
N PRO A 619 -0.35 -7.06 3.51
CA PRO A 619 -0.03 -5.68 3.91
C PRO A 619 -0.22 -4.64 2.79
N GLN A 620 -0.35 -3.38 3.20
CA GLN A 620 -0.48 -2.20 2.33
C GLN A 620 0.28 -1.03 2.96
N ALA A 621 1.10 -0.31 2.19
CA ALA A 621 2.17 0.55 2.70
C ALA A 621 1.68 1.77 3.49
N TRP A 622 0.76 2.57 2.95
CA TRP A 622 0.16 3.70 3.67
C TRP A 622 -0.76 3.29 4.84
N SER A 623 -1.29 2.06 4.88
CA SER A 623 -1.92 1.51 6.10
C SER A 623 -0.88 1.06 7.13
N ALA A 624 0.22 0.46 6.69
CA ALA A 624 1.35 0.14 7.56
C ALA A 624 2.01 1.42 8.13
N GLY A 625 2.01 2.54 7.41
CA GLY A 625 2.46 3.83 7.94
C GLY A 625 1.47 4.49 8.91
N THR A 626 0.22 4.04 8.99
CA THR A 626 -0.81 4.66 9.85
C THR A 626 -0.41 4.69 11.34
N PRO A 627 -0.03 3.58 11.99
CA PRO A 627 0.39 3.61 13.40
C PRO A 627 1.58 4.54 13.67
N LEU A 628 2.50 4.68 12.70
CA LEU A 628 3.64 5.58 12.78
C LEU A 628 3.18 7.06 12.81
N LEU A 629 2.28 7.44 11.90
CA LEU A 629 1.74 8.80 11.90
C LEU A 629 0.87 9.08 13.12
N LEU A 630 0.07 8.12 13.60
CA LEU A 630 -0.69 8.28 14.83
C LEU A 630 0.23 8.48 16.05
N LEU A 631 1.38 7.82 16.12
CA LEU A 631 2.40 8.09 17.15
C LEU A 631 2.94 9.51 17.06
N ARG A 632 3.27 9.99 15.84
CA ARG A 632 3.67 11.38 15.62
C ARG A 632 2.62 12.36 16.13
N VAL A 633 1.34 12.09 15.86
CA VAL A 633 0.21 12.92 16.31
C VAL A 633 0.08 12.91 17.83
N MET A 634 0.08 11.73 18.47
CA MET A 634 -0.09 11.61 19.91
C MET A 634 1.07 12.21 20.71
N LEU A 635 2.29 12.17 20.17
CA LEU A 635 3.47 12.77 20.79
C LEU A 635 3.69 14.23 20.36
N GLY A 636 2.91 14.73 19.40
CA GLY A 636 3.00 16.09 18.90
C GLY A 636 4.38 16.42 18.31
N LEU A 637 4.93 15.51 17.51
CA LEU A 637 6.28 15.64 16.96
C LEU A 637 6.29 16.61 15.77
N GLU A 638 6.98 17.74 15.92
CA GLU A 638 7.10 18.74 14.86
C GLU A 638 8.54 19.29 14.72
N PRO A 639 9.16 19.20 13.54
CA PRO A 639 10.46 19.82 13.28
C PRO A 639 10.39 21.35 13.31
N GLN A 640 11.25 21.98 14.11
CA GLN A 640 11.40 23.43 14.18
C GLN A 640 12.87 23.85 14.19
N GLY A 641 13.37 24.25 13.02
CA GLY A 641 14.81 24.50 12.86
C GLY A 641 15.60 23.27 13.26
N GLU A 642 16.67 23.45 14.04
CA GLU A 642 17.56 22.38 14.51
C GLU A 642 17.01 21.56 15.70
N HIS A 643 15.71 21.67 16.00
CA HIS A 643 15.08 21.03 17.14
C HIS A 643 13.81 20.26 16.76
N LEU A 644 13.51 19.22 17.54
CA LEU A 644 12.22 18.53 17.52
C LEU A 644 11.35 19.04 18.67
N ILE A 645 10.21 19.64 18.33
CA ILE A 645 9.18 19.98 19.32
C ILE A 645 8.40 18.72 19.65
N ILE A 646 8.13 18.53 20.94
CA ILE A 646 7.41 17.39 21.51
C ILE A 646 6.31 17.96 22.40
N ASP A 647 5.06 17.86 21.95
CA ASP A 647 3.87 18.36 22.65
C ASP A 647 2.81 17.25 22.77
N PRO A 648 3.01 16.31 23.71
CA PRO A 648 2.26 15.07 23.76
C PRO A 648 0.82 15.30 24.22
N ALA A 649 -0.11 14.73 23.48
CA ALA A 649 -1.53 14.63 23.78
C ALA A 649 -1.98 13.17 23.62
N VAL A 650 -1.59 12.32 24.57
CA VAL A 650 -1.90 10.89 24.56
C VAL A 650 -3.35 10.67 24.99
N PRO A 651 -4.18 9.96 24.20
CA PRO A 651 -5.57 9.67 24.52
C PRO A 651 -5.75 8.97 25.88
N ALA A 652 -6.91 9.18 26.51
CA ALA A 652 -7.26 8.53 27.76
C ALA A 652 -7.16 6.99 27.62
N GLY A 653 -6.66 6.31 28.65
CA GLY A 653 -6.58 4.85 28.66
C GLY A 653 -5.38 4.23 27.93
N MET A 654 -4.60 5.00 27.15
CA MET A 654 -3.38 4.49 26.49
C MET A 654 -2.16 4.42 27.40
N GLY A 655 -2.23 5.00 28.60
CA GLY A 655 -1.13 4.97 29.56
C GLY A 655 0.09 5.74 29.07
N ARG A 656 1.28 5.22 29.36
CA ARG A 656 2.56 5.81 28.98
C ARG A 656 2.95 5.43 27.55
N VAL A 657 3.55 6.37 26.83
CA VAL A 657 4.14 6.20 25.49
C VAL A 657 5.52 6.86 25.49
N GLU A 658 6.55 6.08 25.23
CA GLU A 658 7.95 6.49 25.15
C GLU A 658 8.49 6.07 23.79
N LEU A 659 8.92 7.03 22.98
CA LEU A 659 9.54 6.79 21.69
C LEU A 659 10.98 7.29 21.76
N LEU A 660 11.92 6.36 21.81
CA LEU A 660 13.35 6.65 22.00
C LEU A 660 14.09 6.63 20.66
N ASP A 661 15.20 7.36 20.58
CA ASP A 661 16.08 7.37 19.41
C ASP A 661 15.40 7.91 18.13
N ILE A 662 14.59 8.98 18.22
CA ILE A 662 13.92 9.59 17.06
C ILE A 662 14.95 10.31 16.17
N PRO A 663 15.20 9.83 14.93
CA PRO A 663 16.17 10.45 14.03
C PRO A 663 15.68 11.77 13.46
N GLY A 664 16.63 12.64 13.15
CA GLY A 664 16.42 13.86 12.38
C GLY A 664 17.68 14.70 12.31
N ARG A 665 17.58 15.93 11.80
CA ARG A 665 18.72 16.86 11.73
C ARG A 665 19.33 17.20 13.10
N TRP A 666 18.58 16.99 14.17
CA TRP A 666 19.01 17.09 15.57
C TRP A 666 19.80 15.87 16.07
N GLY A 667 20.05 14.86 15.24
CA GLY A 667 20.65 13.58 15.64
C GLY A 667 19.58 12.61 16.14
N LEU A 668 19.58 12.31 17.43
CA LEU A 668 18.60 11.43 18.09
C LEU A 668 17.97 12.14 19.29
N VAL A 669 16.65 12.10 19.40
CA VAL A 669 15.88 12.70 20.50
C VAL A 669 14.82 11.71 21.00
N ASP A 670 14.55 11.72 22.31
CA ASP A 670 13.50 10.90 22.91
C ASP A 670 12.23 11.73 23.13
N ALA A 671 11.07 11.12 22.90
CA ALA A 671 9.76 11.70 23.19
C ALA A 671 8.98 10.87 24.19
N LEU A 672 8.43 11.53 25.21
CA LEU A 672 7.65 10.89 26.26
C LEU A 672 6.28 11.56 26.37
N GLY A 673 5.24 10.74 26.40
CA GLY A 673 3.86 11.15 26.63
C GLY A 673 3.17 10.20 27.61
N ARG A 674 2.12 10.69 28.28
CA ARG A 674 1.27 9.85 29.12
C ARG A 674 -0.16 10.34 29.07
N SER A 675 -1.11 9.40 29.03
CA SER A 675 -2.53 9.70 29.17
C SER A 675 -2.77 10.39 30.51
N ARG A 676 -3.43 11.55 30.49
CA ARG A 676 -3.85 12.23 31.72
C ARG A 676 -5.02 11.47 32.34
N THR A 677 -4.95 11.23 33.65
CA THR A 677 -6.07 10.72 34.43
C THR A 677 -6.85 11.87 35.05
N ALA A 678 -8.13 11.65 35.40
CA ALA A 678 -8.95 12.66 36.10
C ALA A 678 -8.35 13.13 37.44
N SER A 679 -7.34 12.43 37.97
CA SER A 679 -6.57 12.77 39.17
C SER A 679 -5.31 13.62 38.91
N ASP A 680 -4.92 13.88 37.66
CA ASP A 680 -3.71 14.65 37.37
C ASP A 680 -3.98 16.17 37.44
N PRO A 681 -3.14 16.96 38.15
CA PRO A 681 -3.36 18.39 38.29
C PRO A 681 -3.19 19.13 36.95
N VAL A 682 -4.16 19.99 36.62
CA VAL A 682 -4.10 20.88 35.45
C VAL A 682 -2.94 21.88 35.65
N ARG A 683 -1.89 21.77 34.83
CA ARG A 683 -0.88 22.85 34.74
C ARG A 683 -1.55 24.07 34.08
N ARG A 684 -1.63 25.16 34.84
CA ARG A 684 -2.08 26.49 34.37
C ARG A 684 -1.07 27.12 33.43
#